data_AF-A0A7K1Y1E4-F1
#
_entry.id   AF-A0A7K1Y1E4-F1
#
_cell.length_a   1.000
_cell.length_b   1.000
_cell.length_c   1.000
_cell.angle_alpha   90.00
_cell.angle_beta   90.00
_cell.angle_gamma   90.00
#
_symmetry.space_group_name_H-M   'P 1'
#
loop_
_entity.id
_entity.type
_entity.pdbx_description
1 polymer ?
#
loop_
_entity_poly.entity_id
_entity_poly.type
_entity_poly.pdbx_seq_one_letter_code
_entity_poly.pdbx_strand_id
1 'polypeptide(L)'
;MNWFGRLAANALTCALCFSYSQASFGQQAPAAILPDKEEDYYRLLTLPIPQGTILEIGGMATLPNGSLMVCTRRGEVWNISNTTGPGMPVYKKFASGMHEALWLAYKNGDVYVTQRSELTRLRDTDGDGRADSYDKVYSWPISGNYHEYAYGPMFMPDGNMRVTLNLSWIGKGASLTKWRGWMLEITPDGKMTPIAAGLRSPAGFMMNAAGDVFYSENQGDWVGSGRITHLEKGDFAGNPASLRWSGEPGSPVKLTPADIPDTGEPMFDVAKRVPGLKPPAIWLPYGIMGKSTSELLNDYTGGKFGPFEGQLFVGDQTQSKIMRVALEKVNGVYQGVLFPFREGFSSGILRMVWGHDGSLFAGMTSRGWSAVGKEEYGLQRLVWTGAMPFEMKTVRAMPDGFEIEFTQPVDRAIAADPASYAITGFTYKYHSTYGSPVINNAACPVLGVVVSQDGMKARIVADSIRMGYIHEIKAEGVRSAKGKPLLHNFGYYTLNSIPAGEKLKITAVRPAIAHHAGMQGMPAKTPAQKPAVAVPSAKRVIAQPVSWGKAEADYTVVIGTKPGLKFDQAVFYVKAGSRVKLVFNNNDDMQHNLVIVQPGTAIEVGELGMKMGLLGEKNNYVPQTPKVLYHTNLLGPGTKETIYFTAPTKSGDYPYECSVPGHFYVMQGIMKVLN
;
A
#
# COMPACT_ATOMS: atom_id res chain seq x y z
N MET A 1 -46.77 -68.49 2.36
CA MET A 1 -46.87 -69.56 1.33
C MET A 1 -45.51 -69.61 0.63
N ASN A 2 -44.63 -70.53 1.07
CA ASN A 2 -44.31 -71.82 0.40
C ASN A 2 -43.55 -71.61 -0.92
N TRP A 3 -42.45 -72.28 -1.27
CA TRP A 3 -41.54 -73.29 -0.69
C TRP A 3 -40.52 -73.59 -1.84
N PHE A 4 -39.22 -73.78 -1.56
CA PHE A 4 -38.25 -74.69 -2.25
C PHE A 4 -37.95 -74.47 -3.77
N GLY A 5 -36.78 -74.75 -4.36
CA GLY A 5 -35.52 -75.37 -3.97
C GLY A 5 -34.79 -75.93 -5.22
N ARG A 6 -33.45 -76.06 -5.12
CA ARG A 6 -32.51 -76.95 -5.86
C ARG A 6 -31.99 -76.60 -7.28
N LEU A 7 -30.70 -76.24 -7.29
CA LEU A 7 -29.55 -76.89 -7.97
C LEU A 7 -29.82 -77.89 -9.12
N ALA A 8 -29.19 -77.63 -10.27
CA ALA A 8 -28.52 -78.64 -11.10
C ALA A 8 -27.44 -77.98 -11.97
N ALA A 9 -26.25 -78.57 -11.95
CA ALA A 9 -25.09 -78.22 -12.75
C ALA A 9 -25.25 -78.70 -14.20
N ASN A 10 -24.66 -77.98 -15.16
CA ASN A 10 -24.04 -78.61 -16.33
C ASN A 10 -22.97 -77.68 -16.91
N ALA A 11 -21.77 -78.25 -17.00
CA ALA A 11 -20.57 -77.63 -17.52
C ALA A 11 -20.69 -77.45 -19.04
N LEU A 12 -20.36 -76.25 -19.53
CA LEU A 12 -19.97 -76.04 -20.91
C LEU A 12 -18.57 -75.41 -20.93
N THR A 13 -17.62 -76.20 -21.40
CA THR A 13 -16.30 -75.81 -21.89
C THR A 13 -16.39 -74.61 -22.83
N CYS A 14 -15.72 -73.50 -22.49
CA CYS A 14 -15.40 -72.45 -23.45
C CYS A 14 -13.97 -71.98 -23.23
N ALA A 15 -13.22 -71.94 -24.33
CA ALA A 15 -11.78 -71.75 -24.38
C ALA A 15 -11.31 -70.42 -23.78
N LEU A 16 -10.18 -70.49 -23.09
CA LEU A 16 -9.42 -69.38 -22.55
C LEU A 16 -8.96 -68.42 -23.66
N CYS A 17 -9.49 -67.21 -23.68
CA CYS A 17 -8.78 -66.04 -24.19
C CYS A 17 -8.07 -65.37 -23.00
N PHE A 18 -6.75 -65.51 -22.94
CA PHE A 18 -5.89 -64.75 -22.03
C PHE A 18 -5.91 -63.26 -22.44
N SER A 19 -6.64 -62.43 -21.70
CA SER A 19 -6.38 -60.99 -21.65
C SER A 19 -5.64 -60.67 -20.36
N TYR A 20 -4.34 -60.42 -20.46
CA TYR A 20 -3.54 -59.80 -19.41
C TYR A 20 -4.12 -58.41 -19.10
N SER A 21 -4.86 -58.27 -18.00
CA SER A 21 -5.09 -56.98 -17.39
C SER A 21 -3.88 -56.64 -16.51
N GLN A 22 -2.95 -55.85 -17.06
CA GLN A 22 -2.00 -55.16 -16.21
C GLN A 22 -2.77 -54.14 -15.37
N ALA A 23 -2.92 -54.43 -14.08
CA ALA A 23 -3.32 -53.42 -13.11
C ALA A 23 -2.15 -52.44 -12.94
N SER A 24 -2.14 -51.39 -13.76
CA SER A 24 -1.32 -50.22 -13.53
C SER A 24 -1.86 -49.53 -12.27
N PHE A 25 -1.14 -49.68 -11.16
CA PHE A 25 -1.26 -48.76 -10.03
C PHE A 25 -0.82 -47.39 -10.54
N GLY A 26 -1.80 -46.62 -11.03
CA GLY A 26 -1.61 -45.21 -11.34
C GLY A 26 -1.22 -44.51 -10.05
N GLN A 27 0.04 -44.11 -9.96
CA GLN A 27 0.53 -43.21 -8.94
C GLN A 27 -0.31 -41.93 -9.06
N GLN A 28 -1.25 -41.73 -8.12
CA GLN A 28 -2.01 -40.50 -8.04
C GLN A 28 -1.00 -39.35 -7.98
N ALA A 29 -1.02 -38.47 -8.99
CA ALA A 29 -0.24 -37.25 -8.95
C ALA A 29 -0.54 -36.57 -7.61
N PRO A 30 0.48 -36.16 -6.83
CA PRO A 30 0.25 -35.50 -5.55
C PRO A 30 -0.69 -34.31 -5.80
N ALA A 31 -1.76 -34.24 -5.01
CA ALA A 31 -2.71 -33.13 -5.08
C ALA A 31 -1.93 -31.82 -5.06
N ALA A 32 -2.16 -30.95 -6.05
CA ALA A 32 -1.51 -29.66 -6.11
C ALA A 32 -1.74 -28.92 -4.79
N ILE A 33 -0.66 -28.61 -4.07
CA ILE A 33 -0.73 -27.82 -2.84
C ILE A 33 -1.24 -26.44 -3.26
N LEU A 34 -2.50 -26.12 -2.92
CA LEU A 34 -3.03 -24.79 -3.10
C LEU A 34 -2.15 -23.82 -2.29
N PRO A 35 -1.78 -22.64 -2.83
CA PRO A 35 -1.04 -21.65 -2.07
C PRO A 35 -1.87 -21.24 -0.85
N ASP A 36 -1.21 -21.17 0.31
CA ASP A 36 -1.84 -20.65 1.53
C ASP A 36 -2.29 -19.20 1.29
N LYS A 37 -3.35 -18.79 1.99
CA LYS A 37 -3.89 -17.42 1.95
C LYS A 37 -3.64 -16.71 3.26
N GLU A 38 -3.71 -15.38 3.25
CA GLU A 38 -3.56 -14.57 4.45
C GLU A 38 -4.58 -14.96 5.54
N GLU A 39 -5.80 -15.31 5.15
CA GLU A 39 -6.90 -15.67 6.06
C GLU A 39 -6.69 -16.99 6.81
N ASP A 40 -5.82 -17.87 6.31
CA ASP A 40 -5.42 -19.11 6.99
C ASP A 40 -4.62 -18.80 8.27
N TYR A 41 -3.95 -17.64 8.30
CA TYR A 41 -3.07 -17.19 9.38
C TYR A 41 -3.67 -16.04 10.19
N TYR A 42 -4.42 -15.15 9.57
CA TYR A 42 -4.97 -13.95 10.19
C TYR A 42 -6.43 -13.72 9.79
N ARG A 43 -7.35 -14.02 10.73
CA ARG A 43 -8.80 -13.94 10.53
C ARG A 43 -9.33 -12.56 10.88
N LEU A 44 -10.20 -12.02 10.01
CA LEU A 44 -10.95 -10.80 10.26
C LEU A 44 -12.29 -11.14 10.92
N LEU A 45 -12.55 -10.53 12.06
CA LEU A 45 -13.80 -10.65 12.81
C LEU A 45 -14.47 -9.28 12.89
N THR A 46 -15.67 -9.14 12.36
CA THR A 46 -16.43 -7.89 12.43
C THR A 46 -17.11 -7.77 13.79
N LEU A 47 -16.93 -6.62 14.46
CA LEU A 47 -17.70 -6.26 15.64
C LEU A 47 -18.98 -5.57 15.16
N PRO A 48 -20.17 -6.16 15.39
CA PRO A 48 -21.42 -5.59 14.91
C PRO A 48 -21.67 -4.21 15.55
N ILE A 49 -21.93 -3.22 14.72
CA ILE A 49 -22.23 -1.85 15.15
C ILE A 49 -23.76 -1.72 15.29
N PRO A 50 -24.28 -1.13 16.38
CA PRO A 50 -25.72 -0.94 16.57
C PRO A 50 -26.35 -0.13 15.43
N GLN A 51 -27.55 -0.54 15.00
CA GLN A 51 -28.29 0.17 13.95
C GLN A 51 -28.46 1.66 14.31
N GLY A 52 -28.27 2.54 13.33
CA GLY A 52 -28.36 3.98 13.51
C GLY A 52 -27.10 4.64 14.11
N THR A 53 -26.09 3.85 14.51
CA THR A 53 -24.80 4.37 14.99
C THR A 53 -23.82 4.54 13.84
N ILE A 54 -23.56 5.79 13.44
CA ILE A 54 -22.55 6.11 12.42
C ILE A 54 -21.19 6.25 13.10
N LEU A 55 -20.43 5.15 13.15
CA LEU A 55 -19.24 5.09 14.01
C LEU A 55 -18.05 5.85 13.43
N GLU A 56 -17.82 5.81 12.11
CA GLU A 56 -16.78 6.58 11.38
C GLU A 56 -15.52 6.84 12.23
N ILE A 57 -14.87 5.75 12.67
CA ILE A 57 -13.91 5.80 13.77
C ILE A 57 -12.76 6.74 13.41
N GLY A 58 -12.60 7.79 14.20
CA GLY A 58 -11.50 8.76 14.13
C GLY A 58 -10.37 8.45 15.11
N GLY A 59 -10.64 7.81 16.24
CA GLY A 59 -9.66 7.56 17.31
C GLY A 59 -10.03 6.33 18.12
N MET A 60 -9.04 5.64 18.69
CA MET A 60 -9.23 4.41 19.47
C MET A 60 -8.26 4.34 20.65
N ALA A 61 -8.70 3.77 21.77
CA ALA A 61 -7.82 3.44 22.90
C ALA A 61 -8.37 2.22 23.66
N THR A 62 -7.50 1.27 23.98
CA THR A 62 -7.85 0.11 24.81
C THR A 62 -7.75 0.46 26.28
N LEU A 63 -8.82 0.21 27.05
CA LEU A 63 -8.87 0.47 28.49
C LEU A 63 -8.26 -0.68 29.30
N PRO A 64 -7.82 -0.46 30.55
CA PRO A 64 -7.28 -1.52 31.41
C PRO A 64 -8.21 -2.72 31.61
N ASN A 65 -9.53 -2.51 31.56
CA ASN A 65 -10.52 -3.58 31.69
C ASN A 65 -10.78 -4.36 30.37
N GLY A 66 -10.09 -4.02 29.27
CA GLY A 66 -10.26 -4.65 27.95
C GLY A 66 -11.37 -4.07 27.08
N SER A 67 -12.14 -3.11 27.59
CA SER A 67 -13.07 -2.33 26.76
C SER A 67 -12.30 -1.41 25.82
N LEU A 68 -12.96 -0.99 24.74
CA LEU A 68 -12.40 -0.14 23.71
C LEU A 68 -13.11 1.21 23.72
N MET A 69 -12.36 2.28 23.93
CA MET A 69 -12.84 3.64 23.66
C MET A 69 -12.66 3.94 22.18
N VAL A 70 -13.69 4.48 21.54
CA VAL A 70 -13.60 4.97 20.15
C VAL A 70 -14.21 6.37 20.05
N CYS A 71 -13.60 7.25 19.27
CA CYS A 71 -14.21 8.53 18.90
C CYS A 71 -14.65 8.52 17.45
N THR A 72 -15.71 9.24 17.15
CA THR A 72 -16.29 9.34 15.81
C THR A 72 -15.96 10.69 15.21
N ARG A 73 -15.87 10.77 13.88
CA ARG A 73 -15.76 12.06 13.17
C ARG A 73 -16.96 12.98 13.40
N ARG A 74 -18.07 12.45 13.92
CA ARG A 74 -19.28 13.20 14.32
C ARG A 74 -19.19 13.79 15.72
N GLY A 75 -18.07 13.64 16.41
CA GLY A 75 -17.83 14.31 17.68
C GLY A 75 -18.38 13.57 18.88
N GLU A 76 -18.45 12.24 18.81
CA GLU A 76 -18.88 11.38 19.92
C GLU A 76 -17.71 10.53 20.39
N VAL A 77 -17.73 10.13 21.67
CA VAL A 77 -16.85 9.10 22.22
C VAL A 77 -17.73 7.99 22.79
N TRP A 78 -17.38 6.75 22.48
CA TRP A 78 -18.10 5.55 22.88
C TRP A 78 -17.17 4.60 23.63
N ASN A 79 -17.67 4.00 24.70
CA ASN A 79 -17.07 2.86 25.37
C ASN A 79 -17.73 1.58 24.84
N ILE A 80 -16.92 0.69 24.27
CA ILE A 80 -17.35 -0.59 23.73
C ILE A 80 -16.81 -1.70 24.61
N SER A 81 -17.70 -2.37 25.33
CA SER A 81 -17.36 -3.51 26.18
C SER A 81 -17.68 -4.84 25.49
N ASN A 82 -17.17 -5.94 26.05
CA ASN A 82 -17.29 -7.29 25.47
C ASN A 82 -16.73 -7.38 24.03
N THR A 83 -15.56 -6.79 23.81
CA THR A 83 -14.89 -6.72 22.50
C THR A 83 -14.18 -8.03 22.11
N THR A 84 -13.92 -8.90 23.09
CA THR A 84 -13.22 -10.19 22.91
C THR A 84 -13.95 -11.39 23.49
N GLY A 85 -14.96 -11.18 24.35
CA GLY A 85 -15.71 -12.24 25.01
C GLY A 85 -16.82 -12.86 24.17
N PRO A 86 -17.54 -13.86 24.71
CA PRO A 86 -18.69 -14.45 24.05
C PRO A 86 -19.86 -13.45 23.98
N GLY A 87 -20.62 -13.51 22.88
CA GLY A 87 -21.80 -12.66 22.68
C GLY A 87 -21.50 -11.35 21.95
N MET A 88 -22.45 -10.41 22.02
CA MET A 88 -22.38 -9.16 21.27
C MET A 88 -21.61 -8.08 22.04
N PRO A 89 -20.86 -7.20 21.34
CA PRO A 89 -20.28 -6.01 21.94
C PRO A 89 -21.37 -5.04 22.43
N VAL A 90 -21.12 -4.35 23.54
CA VAL A 90 -22.05 -3.38 24.12
C VAL A 90 -21.47 -1.98 24.01
N TYR A 91 -22.20 -1.11 23.30
CA TYR A 91 -21.81 0.27 23.02
C TYR A 91 -22.52 1.23 23.98
N LYS A 92 -21.75 2.03 24.72
CA LYS A 92 -22.26 3.10 25.57
C LYS A 92 -21.61 4.42 25.18
N LYS A 93 -22.42 5.44 24.90
CA LYS A 93 -21.90 6.79 24.63
C LYS A 93 -21.32 7.36 25.91
N PHE A 94 -20.04 7.69 25.88
CA PHE A 94 -19.29 8.30 26.97
C PHE A 94 -19.33 9.83 26.89
N ALA A 95 -19.15 10.39 25.70
CA ALA A 95 -19.12 11.84 25.51
C ALA A 95 -19.67 12.25 24.13
N SER A 96 -20.05 13.52 24.00
CA SER A 96 -20.43 14.14 22.72
C SER A 96 -20.04 15.63 22.66
N GLY A 97 -20.08 16.22 21.46
CA GLY A 97 -19.89 17.67 21.26
C GLY A 97 -18.52 18.09 20.73
N MET A 98 -17.67 17.14 20.32
CA MET A 98 -16.34 17.45 19.78
C MET A 98 -16.39 17.80 18.29
N HIS A 99 -15.49 18.67 17.84
CA HIS A 99 -15.37 19.07 16.44
C HIS A 99 -14.42 18.13 15.68
N GLU A 100 -14.98 17.09 15.06
CA GLU A 100 -14.24 16.14 14.22
C GLU A 100 -13.06 15.49 14.97
N ALA A 101 -13.41 14.62 15.93
CA ALA A 101 -12.43 13.92 16.75
C ALA A 101 -11.70 12.84 15.93
N LEU A 102 -10.37 12.90 15.91
CA LEU A 102 -9.51 12.07 15.05
C LEU A 102 -8.42 11.33 15.81
N TRP A 103 -8.51 11.25 17.13
CA TRP A 103 -7.59 10.46 17.94
C TRP A 103 -8.11 10.31 19.37
N LEU A 104 -7.73 9.21 20.03
CA LEU A 104 -7.96 8.99 21.45
C LEU A 104 -6.70 8.47 22.14
N ALA A 105 -6.52 8.86 23.39
CA ALA A 105 -5.60 8.22 24.30
C ALA A 105 -6.26 8.07 25.68
N TYR A 106 -5.90 7.03 26.42
CA TYR A 106 -6.34 6.84 27.80
C TYR A 106 -5.14 6.93 28.73
N LYS A 107 -5.26 7.70 29.81
CA LYS A 107 -4.20 7.83 30.81
C LYS A 107 -4.79 8.18 32.18
N ASN A 108 -4.41 7.39 33.20
CA ASN A 108 -4.74 7.65 34.60
C ASN A 108 -6.23 7.89 34.90
N GLY A 109 -7.14 7.15 34.25
CA GLY A 109 -8.58 7.32 34.42
C GLY A 109 -9.22 8.24 33.38
N ASP A 110 -8.45 9.12 32.76
CA ASP A 110 -8.96 10.15 31.86
C ASP A 110 -8.81 9.75 30.39
N VAL A 111 -9.71 10.28 29.55
CA VAL A 111 -9.68 10.11 28.09
C VAL A 111 -9.25 11.43 27.46
N TYR A 112 -8.22 11.40 26.64
CA TYR A 112 -7.73 12.55 25.89
C TYR A 112 -8.15 12.42 24.43
N VAL A 113 -8.72 13.49 23.89
CA VAL A 113 -9.24 13.56 22.52
C VAL A 113 -8.56 14.69 21.79
N THR A 114 -8.01 14.42 20.61
CA THR A 114 -7.70 15.50 19.67
C THR A 114 -8.86 15.66 18.70
N GLN A 115 -9.45 16.84 18.79
CA GLN A 115 -10.40 17.39 17.83
C GLN A 115 -9.70 18.46 17.00
N ARG A 116 -10.36 18.95 15.96
CA ARG A 116 -9.74 19.74 14.89
C ARG A 116 -8.99 21.01 15.35
N SER A 117 -9.45 21.62 16.44
CA SER A 117 -8.88 22.87 17.01
C SER A 117 -8.31 22.71 18.41
N GLU A 118 -8.40 21.53 19.02
CA GLU A 118 -8.13 21.38 20.46
C GLU A 118 -7.73 19.97 20.87
N LEU A 119 -6.82 19.90 21.85
CA LEU A 119 -6.59 18.74 22.69
C LEU A 119 -7.43 18.88 23.98
N THR A 120 -8.40 17.99 24.14
CA THR A 120 -9.37 18.02 25.24
C THR A 120 -9.19 16.79 26.14
N ARG A 121 -9.24 17.00 27.45
CA ARG A 121 -9.29 15.94 28.46
C ARG A 121 -10.72 15.76 28.93
N LEU A 122 -11.24 14.54 28.78
CA LEU A 122 -12.56 14.11 29.21
C LEU A 122 -12.45 13.30 30.49
N ARG A 123 -13.29 13.61 31.47
CA ARG A 123 -13.33 12.94 32.76
C ARG A 123 -14.76 12.59 33.15
N ASP A 124 -14.88 11.46 33.83
CA ASP A 124 -16.08 10.99 34.51
C ASP A 124 -15.78 11.12 36.02
N THR A 125 -16.29 12.18 36.64
CA THR A 125 -15.95 12.53 38.03
C THR A 125 -16.91 11.91 39.04
N ASP A 126 -18.06 11.40 38.60
CA ASP A 126 -19.07 10.75 39.45
C ASP A 126 -19.15 9.22 39.25
N GLY A 127 -18.49 8.68 38.22
CA GLY A 127 -18.39 7.25 37.95
C GLY A 127 -19.61 6.65 37.25
N ASP A 128 -20.49 7.45 36.64
CA ASP A 128 -21.69 6.97 35.94
C ASP A 128 -21.41 6.35 34.56
N GLY A 129 -20.16 6.43 34.09
CA GLY A 129 -19.72 5.96 32.79
C GLY A 129 -19.91 7.00 31.67
N ARG A 130 -20.06 8.29 31.99
CA ARG A 130 -20.12 9.41 31.05
C ARG A 130 -19.15 10.52 31.47
N ALA A 131 -18.66 11.25 30.47
CA ALA A 131 -17.88 12.44 30.74
C ALA A 131 -18.76 13.58 31.24
N ASP A 132 -18.42 14.13 32.39
CA ASP A 132 -19.03 15.32 32.99
C ASP A 132 -18.10 16.55 32.95
N SER A 133 -16.82 16.34 32.62
CA SER A 133 -15.79 17.39 32.51
C SER A 133 -15.08 17.32 31.16
N TYR A 134 -14.95 18.49 30.53
CA TYR A 134 -14.30 18.72 29.24
C TYR A 134 -13.26 19.81 29.41
N ASP A 135 -12.06 19.42 29.82
CA ASP A 135 -10.99 20.39 30.08
C ASP A 135 -10.16 20.59 28.80
N LYS A 136 -10.11 21.83 28.33
CA LYS A 136 -9.14 22.22 27.30
C LYS A 136 -7.72 22.12 27.88
N VAL A 137 -6.89 21.25 27.29
CA VAL A 137 -5.45 21.22 27.57
C VAL A 137 -4.75 22.29 26.76
N TYR A 138 -4.99 22.32 25.44
CA TYR A 138 -4.42 23.32 24.54
C TYR A 138 -5.24 23.43 23.25
N SER A 139 -5.33 24.63 22.68
CA SER A 139 -6.04 24.91 21.43
C SER A 139 -5.15 25.61 20.42
N TRP A 140 -5.32 25.29 19.13
CA TRP A 140 -4.62 25.92 18.01
C TRP A 140 -5.62 26.52 17.01
N PRO A 141 -5.20 27.54 16.24
CA PRO A 141 -6.08 28.19 15.27
C PRO A 141 -6.51 27.25 14.12
N ILE A 142 -7.70 27.53 13.57
CA ILE A 142 -8.25 26.93 12.35
C ILE A 142 -8.70 28.05 11.40
N SER A 143 -8.51 27.86 10.11
CA SER A 143 -9.05 28.75 9.06
C SER A 143 -10.45 28.36 8.61
N GLY A 144 -10.91 27.18 9.00
CA GLY A 144 -12.12 26.55 8.48
C GLY A 144 -11.87 25.64 7.26
N ASN A 145 -10.64 25.59 6.74
CA ASN A 145 -10.29 24.72 5.62
C ASN A 145 -10.42 23.25 5.99
N TYR A 146 -11.17 22.47 5.19
CA TYR A 146 -11.55 21.08 5.48
C TYR A 146 -10.36 20.13 5.76
N HIS A 147 -9.16 20.45 5.29
CA HIS A 147 -7.98 19.59 5.37
C HIS A 147 -7.14 19.84 6.65
N GLU A 148 -7.57 20.75 7.53
CA GLU A 148 -6.88 21.12 8.78
C GLU A 148 -7.11 20.12 9.93
N TYR A 149 -6.84 18.84 9.69
CA TYR A 149 -6.91 17.79 10.71
C TYR A 149 -5.83 17.94 11.79
N ALA A 150 -6.03 17.25 12.90
CA ALA A 150 -5.06 17.14 13.99
C ALA A 150 -5.10 15.72 14.57
N TYR A 151 -3.92 15.22 14.96
CA TYR A 151 -3.74 13.86 15.44
C TYR A 151 -2.92 13.86 16.73
N GLY A 152 -3.15 12.89 17.61
CA GLY A 152 -2.58 12.79 18.95
C GLY A 152 -3.62 12.86 20.08
N PRO A 153 -3.27 12.84 21.36
CA PRO A 153 -1.91 12.88 21.83
C PRO A 153 -1.27 11.50 21.78
N MET A 154 -0.02 11.46 21.39
CA MET A 154 0.89 10.40 21.82
C MET A 154 1.55 10.85 23.12
N PHE A 155 1.43 10.05 24.17
CA PHE A 155 2.09 10.35 25.44
C PHE A 155 3.57 9.98 25.39
N MET A 156 4.40 10.94 25.76
CA MET A 156 5.84 10.76 25.98
C MET A 156 6.10 10.21 27.39
N PRO A 157 7.27 9.61 27.66
CA PRO A 157 7.60 9.03 28.97
C PRO A 157 7.58 10.04 30.13
N ASP A 158 7.89 11.30 29.85
CA ASP A 158 7.83 12.43 30.80
C ASP A 158 6.40 12.91 31.09
N GLY A 159 5.41 12.35 30.38
CA GLY A 159 4.01 12.67 30.49
C GLY A 159 3.52 13.78 29.58
N ASN A 160 4.41 14.41 28.80
CA ASN A 160 4.04 15.35 27.76
C ASN A 160 3.30 14.64 26.62
N MET A 161 2.67 15.44 25.76
CA MET A 161 1.78 14.98 24.71
C MET A 161 2.26 15.52 23.38
N ARG A 162 2.52 14.65 22.40
CA ARG A 162 2.80 15.06 21.03
C ARG A 162 1.54 15.03 20.18
N VAL A 163 1.37 16.08 19.39
CA VAL A 163 0.31 16.22 18.40
C VAL A 163 0.90 16.65 17.06
N THR A 164 0.26 16.26 15.96
CA THR A 164 0.65 16.71 14.62
C THR A 164 -0.49 17.45 13.95
N LEU A 165 -0.18 18.58 13.32
CA LEU A 165 -1.16 19.42 12.66
C LEU A 165 -1.02 19.32 11.14
N ASN A 166 -2.11 18.93 10.49
CA ASN A 166 -2.18 18.74 9.04
C ASN A 166 -2.11 20.09 8.30
N LEU A 167 -1.60 20.10 7.06
CA LEU A 167 -1.70 21.28 6.19
C LEU A 167 -3.13 21.46 5.67
N SER A 168 -3.50 22.72 5.41
CA SER A 168 -4.70 23.09 4.66
C SER A 168 -4.54 22.71 3.19
N TRP A 169 -5.67 22.60 2.46
CA TRP A 169 -5.68 22.32 1.02
C TRP A 169 -6.30 23.45 0.21
N ILE A 170 -5.52 24.05 -0.69
CA ILE A 170 -5.96 25.12 -1.61
C ILE A 170 -5.54 24.85 -3.07
N GLY A 171 -5.51 23.56 -3.45
CA GLY A 171 -4.88 23.08 -4.70
C GLY A 171 -3.41 22.68 -4.52
N LYS A 172 -2.82 23.04 -3.38
CA LYS A 172 -1.55 22.55 -2.84
C LYS A 172 -1.60 22.60 -1.31
N GLY A 173 -0.64 21.96 -0.64
CA GLY A 173 -0.46 22.11 0.80
C GLY A 173 -0.18 23.57 1.18
N ALA A 174 -0.91 24.08 2.16
CA ALA A 174 -0.74 25.44 2.66
C ALA A 174 -0.84 25.49 4.19
N SER A 175 0.02 26.29 4.81
CA SER A 175 -0.04 26.55 6.25
C SER A 175 -0.80 27.85 6.52
N LEU A 176 -2.14 27.80 6.43
CA LEU A 176 -2.99 28.99 6.52
C LEU A 176 -3.03 29.59 7.93
N THR A 177 -3.00 28.73 8.94
CA THR A 177 -2.98 29.10 10.36
C THR A 177 -1.71 28.62 11.04
N LYS A 178 -1.41 29.22 12.19
CA LYS A 178 -0.18 28.98 12.93
C LYS A 178 0.02 27.49 13.21
N TRP A 179 1.23 27.02 12.95
CA TRP A 179 1.69 25.66 13.18
C TRP A 179 1.08 24.56 12.30
N ARG A 180 0.30 24.87 11.26
CA ARG A 180 -0.11 23.84 10.29
C ARG A 180 1.12 23.26 9.57
N GLY A 181 1.21 21.94 9.51
CA GLY A 181 2.38 21.21 9.00
C GLY A 181 3.50 20.99 10.04
N TRP A 182 3.19 21.05 11.34
CA TRP A 182 4.14 20.87 12.43
C TRP A 182 3.75 19.74 13.39
N MET A 183 4.77 19.15 14.01
CA MET A 183 4.65 18.38 15.25
C MET A 183 4.86 19.32 16.44
N LEU A 184 3.96 19.27 17.41
CA LEU A 184 4.00 20.05 18.64
C LEU A 184 4.09 19.11 19.84
N GLU A 185 4.71 19.59 20.91
CA GLU A 185 4.70 18.97 22.23
C GLU A 185 3.96 19.88 23.21
N ILE A 186 3.06 19.28 23.98
CA ILE A 186 2.16 19.97 24.90
C ILE A 186 2.32 19.33 26.27
N THR A 187 2.63 20.13 27.28
CA THR A 187 2.72 19.67 28.66
C THR A 187 1.32 19.46 29.26
N PRO A 188 1.18 18.68 30.34
CA PRO A 188 -0.11 18.53 31.03
C PRO A 188 -0.76 19.85 31.50
N ASP A 189 0.05 20.88 31.79
CA ASP A 189 -0.41 22.24 32.14
C ASP A 189 -0.67 23.14 30.92
N GLY A 190 -0.61 22.61 29.70
CA GLY A 190 -1.02 23.33 28.49
C GLY A 190 0.04 24.24 27.88
N LYS A 191 1.32 24.07 28.21
CA LYS A 191 2.42 24.78 27.53
C LYS A 191 2.80 24.03 26.26
N MET A 192 2.92 24.77 25.15
CA MET A 192 3.21 24.20 23.83
C MET A 192 4.62 24.58 23.37
N THR A 193 5.34 23.61 22.79
CA THR A 193 6.64 23.80 22.11
C THR A 193 6.60 23.16 20.72
N PRO A 194 7.02 23.87 19.65
CA PRO A 194 7.18 23.25 18.33
C PRO A 194 8.39 22.30 18.31
N ILE A 195 8.23 21.14 17.67
CA ILE A 195 9.27 20.08 17.64
C ILE A 195 9.88 19.93 16.25
N ALA A 196 9.07 19.70 15.23
CA ALA A 196 9.51 19.45 13.86
C ALA A 196 8.51 20.02 12.86
N ALA A 197 8.97 20.34 11.65
CA ALA A 197 8.17 20.91 10.58
C ALA A 197 8.17 20.00 9.34
N GLY A 198 7.46 20.41 8.29
CA GLY A 198 7.50 19.75 6.98
C GLY A 198 6.47 18.65 6.79
N LEU A 199 5.53 18.49 7.72
CA LEU A 199 4.44 17.52 7.62
C LEU A 199 3.39 18.04 6.64
N ARG A 200 2.81 17.16 5.83
CA ARG A 200 1.69 17.49 4.95
C ARG A 200 0.39 16.92 5.52
N SER A 201 0.32 15.60 5.62
CA SER A 201 -0.87 14.85 6.04
C SER A 201 -0.54 13.71 7.02
N PRO A 202 -0.03 14.02 8.22
CA PRO A 202 0.56 13.05 9.14
C PRO A 202 -0.49 12.23 9.92
N ALA A 203 -1.25 11.37 9.24
CA ALA A 203 -2.42 10.68 9.84
C ALA A 203 -2.07 9.68 10.96
N GLY A 204 -0.86 9.13 10.97
CA GLY A 204 -0.39 8.21 12.00
C GLY A 204 1.00 8.61 12.50
N PHE A 205 1.25 8.42 13.79
CA PHE A 205 2.57 8.60 14.38
C PHE A 205 2.68 7.81 15.67
N MET A 206 3.87 7.29 15.92
CA MET A 206 4.14 6.43 17.07
C MET A 206 5.55 6.64 17.59
N MET A 207 5.79 6.12 18.79
CA MET A 207 7.10 6.06 19.42
C MET A 207 7.50 4.59 19.51
N ASN A 208 8.71 4.26 19.07
CA ASN A 208 9.23 2.91 19.24
C ASN A 208 9.74 2.68 20.68
N ALA A 209 10.16 1.45 20.99
CA ALA A 209 10.65 1.10 22.32
C ALA A 209 11.91 1.87 22.75
N ALA A 210 12.67 2.43 21.80
CA ALA A 210 13.85 3.25 22.08
C ALA A 210 13.50 4.72 22.40
N GLY A 211 12.23 5.13 22.26
CA GLY A 211 11.81 6.51 22.42
C GLY A 211 11.88 7.35 21.13
N ASP A 212 12.25 6.73 20.02
CA ASP A 212 12.36 7.39 18.71
C ASP A 212 10.96 7.52 18.08
N VAL A 213 10.66 8.71 17.54
CA VAL A 213 9.31 9.03 17.03
C VAL A 213 9.26 8.96 15.51
N PHE A 214 8.25 8.26 15.01
CA PHE A 214 7.98 8.07 13.59
C PHE A 214 6.61 8.60 13.24
N TYR A 215 6.48 9.11 12.02
CA TYR A 215 5.18 9.48 11.47
C TYR A 215 5.01 8.89 10.07
N SER A 216 3.76 8.60 9.72
CA SER A 216 3.36 8.19 8.37
C SER A 216 2.87 9.38 7.56
N GLU A 217 3.10 9.34 6.26
CA GLU A 217 2.72 10.42 5.34
C GLU A 217 2.05 9.85 4.09
N ASN A 218 1.14 10.63 3.52
CA ASN A 218 0.41 10.31 2.30
C ASN A 218 1.05 11.03 1.12
N GLN A 219 0.98 10.42 -0.07
CA GLN A 219 1.44 11.05 -1.31
C GLN A 219 0.81 12.44 -1.48
N GLY A 220 1.57 13.39 -2.03
CA GLY A 220 1.09 14.73 -2.36
C GLY A 220 2.18 15.66 -2.83
N ASP A 221 1.93 16.97 -2.78
CA ASP A 221 2.96 17.98 -3.04
C ASP A 221 4.14 17.81 -2.08
N TRP A 222 5.36 17.80 -2.62
CA TRP A 222 6.61 17.55 -1.89
C TRP A 222 6.75 16.14 -1.29
N VAL A 223 5.79 15.25 -1.56
CA VAL A 223 5.76 13.87 -1.07
C VAL A 223 5.52 12.92 -2.25
N GLY A 224 6.60 12.41 -2.83
CA GLY A 224 6.53 11.60 -4.05
C GLY A 224 5.72 10.31 -3.92
N SER A 225 5.72 9.69 -2.73
CA SER A 225 4.96 8.48 -2.40
C SER A 225 4.66 8.43 -0.91
N GLY A 226 3.82 7.50 -0.47
CA GLY A 226 3.62 7.26 0.96
C GLY A 226 4.95 6.92 1.64
N ARG A 227 5.12 7.29 2.91
CA ARG A 227 6.39 7.05 3.62
C ARG A 227 6.25 7.03 5.13
N ILE A 228 7.27 6.51 5.81
CA ILE A 228 7.47 6.63 7.26
C ILE A 228 8.81 7.30 7.50
N THR A 229 8.82 8.33 8.37
CA THR A 229 10.02 9.12 8.65
C THR A 229 10.23 9.25 10.16
N HIS A 230 11.47 9.03 10.60
CA HIS A 230 11.92 9.32 11.96
C HIS A 230 12.10 10.84 12.13
N LEU A 231 11.54 11.42 13.20
CA LEU A 231 11.62 12.84 13.50
C LEU A 231 12.14 13.11 14.93
N GLU A 232 13.13 13.98 14.97
CA GLU A 232 13.73 14.58 16.14
C GLU A 232 13.43 16.08 16.19
N LYS A 233 13.71 16.70 17.34
CA LYS A 233 13.53 18.15 17.49
C LYS A 233 14.46 18.90 16.53
N GLY A 234 13.88 19.81 15.74
CA GLY A 234 14.60 20.61 14.73
C GLY A 234 14.60 19.99 13.33
N ASP A 235 14.04 18.79 13.15
CA ASP A 235 13.94 18.17 11.84
C ASP A 235 12.88 18.84 10.94
N PHE A 236 13.13 18.72 9.64
CA PHE A 236 12.23 19.11 8.56
C PHE A 236 11.89 17.91 7.69
N ALA A 237 10.61 17.54 7.64
CA ALA A 237 10.15 16.37 6.93
C ALA A 237 9.96 16.60 5.42
N GLY A 238 9.99 17.84 4.92
CA GLY A 238 10.11 18.11 3.48
C GLY A 238 9.04 18.99 2.85
N ASN A 239 7.88 19.27 3.45
CA ASN A 239 6.92 20.20 2.82
C ASN A 239 7.18 21.68 3.25
N PRO A 240 7.62 22.56 2.34
CA PRO A 240 8.02 23.94 2.67
C PRO A 240 6.87 24.84 3.10
N ALA A 241 5.60 24.48 2.88
CA ALA A 241 4.47 25.30 3.31
C ALA A 241 4.47 25.54 4.83
N SER A 242 4.92 24.55 5.61
CA SER A 242 5.05 24.64 7.06
C SER A 242 6.10 25.66 7.53
N LEU A 243 7.12 25.94 6.71
CA LEU A 243 8.23 26.85 7.05
C LEU A 243 7.78 28.32 7.12
N ARG A 244 6.53 28.62 6.77
CA ARG A 244 5.91 29.93 7.05
C ARG A 244 6.08 30.38 8.50
N TRP A 245 6.14 29.43 9.45
CA TRP A 245 6.21 29.69 10.88
C TRP A 245 7.59 29.39 11.50
N SER A 246 8.61 29.09 10.70
CA SER A 246 9.93 28.71 11.24
C SER A 246 10.66 29.86 11.94
N GLY A 247 10.32 31.11 11.63
CA GLY A 247 10.83 32.31 12.28
C GLY A 247 10.18 32.65 13.63
N GLU A 248 9.16 31.91 14.05
CA GLU A 248 8.46 32.17 15.31
C GLU A 248 9.35 31.85 16.54
N PRO A 249 9.17 32.57 17.67
CA PRO A 249 9.91 32.29 18.89
C PRO A 249 9.79 30.83 19.33
N GLY A 250 10.92 30.23 19.73
CA GLY A 250 10.96 28.84 20.17
C GLY A 250 11.00 27.79 19.05
N SER A 251 10.87 28.18 17.77
CA SER A 251 11.02 27.26 16.64
C SER A 251 12.43 26.63 16.62
N PRO A 252 12.54 25.29 16.67
CA PRO A 252 13.83 24.62 16.52
C PRO A 252 14.26 24.48 15.04
N VAL A 253 13.34 24.68 14.09
CA VAL A 253 13.62 24.62 12.65
C VAL A 253 13.98 26.01 12.14
N LYS A 254 15.12 26.14 11.46
CA LYS A 254 15.65 27.44 10.98
C LYS A 254 15.54 27.64 9.47
N LEU A 255 15.11 26.62 8.74
CA LEU A 255 14.89 26.69 7.30
C LEU A 255 13.75 27.65 6.96
N THR A 256 13.85 28.29 5.80
CA THR A 256 12.82 29.10 5.16
C THR A 256 12.37 28.41 3.86
N PRO A 257 11.20 28.78 3.29
CA PRO A 257 10.77 28.23 2.01
C PRO A 257 11.78 28.39 0.87
N ALA A 258 12.61 29.44 0.90
CA ALA A 258 13.62 29.70 -0.12
C ALA A 258 14.82 28.74 -0.06
N ASP A 259 15.04 28.09 1.08
CA ASP A 259 16.12 27.12 1.26
C ASP A 259 15.79 25.75 0.63
N ILE A 260 14.55 25.54 0.19
CA ILE A 260 14.06 24.26 -0.32
C ILE A 260 14.07 24.26 -1.86
N PRO A 261 14.98 23.52 -2.51
CA PRO A 261 15.06 23.50 -3.97
C PRO A 261 13.94 22.66 -4.58
N ASP A 262 13.27 23.20 -5.61
CA ASP A 262 12.28 22.49 -6.43
C ASP A 262 12.93 21.98 -7.73
N THR A 263 13.94 21.11 -7.58
CA THR A 263 14.74 20.61 -8.72
C THR A 263 14.26 19.26 -9.25
N GLY A 264 13.42 18.55 -8.50
CA GLY A 264 13.05 17.17 -8.79
C GLY A 264 14.15 16.15 -8.54
N GLU A 265 15.28 16.55 -7.95
CA GLU A 265 16.29 15.63 -7.45
C GLU A 265 15.71 14.73 -6.34
N PRO A 266 16.24 13.51 -6.13
CA PRO A 266 15.81 12.67 -5.01
C PRO A 266 16.02 13.37 -3.67
N MET A 267 15.06 13.23 -2.74
CA MET A 267 15.12 13.86 -1.41
C MET A 267 16.40 13.53 -0.65
N PHE A 268 16.91 12.30 -0.81
CA PHE A 268 18.16 11.86 -0.19
C PHE A 268 19.37 12.68 -0.65
N ASP A 269 19.41 13.10 -1.92
CA ASP A 269 20.49 13.92 -2.46
C ASP A 269 20.34 15.38 -2.02
N VAL A 270 19.11 15.89 -1.95
CA VAL A 270 18.82 17.23 -1.42
C VAL A 270 19.21 17.33 0.06
N ALA A 271 18.95 16.29 0.86
CA ALA A 271 19.25 16.26 2.29
C ALA A 271 20.75 16.37 2.61
N LYS A 272 21.64 16.04 1.67
CA LYS A 272 23.09 16.26 1.81
C LYS A 272 23.46 17.75 1.83
N ARG A 273 22.59 18.62 1.33
CA ARG A 273 22.82 20.06 1.13
C ARG A 273 21.87 20.94 1.94
N VAL A 274 20.73 20.41 2.39
CA VAL A 274 19.73 21.11 3.21
C VAL A 274 19.76 20.55 4.64
N PRO A 275 20.41 21.24 5.60
CA PRO A 275 20.51 20.76 6.98
C PRO A 275 19.14 20.56 7.62
N GLY A 276 18.95 19.42 8.29
CA GLY A 276 17.70 19.07 8.97
C GLY A 276 16.62 18.47 8.07
N LEU A 277 16.78 18.45 6.73
CA LEU A 277 15.88 17.70 5.86
C LEU A 277 16.05 16.19 6.11
N LYS A 278 15.00 15.51 6.56
CA LYS A 278 15.06 14.08 6.90
C LYS A 278 14.57 13.17 5.78
N PRO A 279 15.45 12.35 5.17
CA PRO A 279 15.01 11.29 4.27
C PRO A 279 14.13 10.26 4.99
N PRO A 280 13.20 9.59 4.29
CA PRO A 280 12.32 8.63 4.95
C PRO A 280 13.07 7.36 5.35
N ALA A 281 12.63 6.75 6.46
CA ALA A 281 13.11 5.44 6.86
C ALA A 281 12.50 4.34 5.98
N ILE A 282 11.26 4.52 5.54
CA ILE A 282 10.53 3.61 4.67
C ILE A 282 9.77 4.40 3.62
N TRP A 283 9.86 3.99 2.37
CA TRP A 283 8.93 4.38 1.30
C TRP A 283 7.86 3.29 1.10
N LEU A 284 6.63 3.74 0.88
CA LEU A 284 5.47 2.92 0.53
C LEU A 284 5.10 3.18 -0.93
N PRO A 285 5.47 2.29 -1.88
CA PRO A 285 5.16 2.50 -3.29
C PRO A 285 3.67 2.67 -3.57
N TYR A 286 3.31 3.85 -4.06
CA TYR A 286 1.93 4.25 -4.30
C TYR A 286 1.18 3.29 -5.22
N GLY A 287 -0.04 2.91 -4.81
CA GLY A 287 -0.91 2.00 -5.55
C GLY A 287 -0.57 0.52 -5.37
N ILE A 288 0.61 0.20 -4.83
CA ILE A 288 1.03 -1.18 -4.55
C ILE A 288 0.95 -1.44 -3.04
N MET A 289 1.58 -0.58 -2.25
CA MET A 289 1.69 -0.69 -0.78
C MET A 289 0.84 0.35 -0.06
N GLY A 290 -0.34 0.64 -0.60
CA GLY A 290 -1.24 1.68 -0.13
C GLY A 290 -1.32 2.88 -1.07
N LYS A 291 -2.34 3.71 -0.86
CA LYS A 291 -2.51 5.03 -1.48
C LYS A 291 -2.69 6.12 -0.43
N SER A 292 -3.22 5.78 0.73
CA SER A 292 -3.55 6.69 1.81
C SER A 292 -3.15 6.08 3.15
N THR A 293 -1.86 6.21 3.47
CA THR A 293 -1.26 5.74 4.71
C THR A 293 -2.00 6.29 5.94
N SER A 294 -2.19 5.46 6.96
CA SER A 294 -2.90 5.81 8.21
C SER A 294 -2.05 5.45 9.44
N GLU A 295 -2.68 4.95 10.51
CA GLU A 295 -2.07 4.63 11.80
C GLU A 295 -0.83 3.72 11.70
N LEU A 296 0.10 3.94 12.62
CA LEU A 296 1.25 3.07 12.86
C LEU A 296 1.07 2.32 14.18
N LEU A 297 1.30 1.01 14.19
CA LEU A 297 1.14 0.20 15.39
C LEU A 297 2.34 -0.76 15.56
N ASN A 298 3.13 -0.55 16.62
CA ASN A 298 4.24 -1.46 16.97
C ASN A 298 3.73 -2.77 17.54
N ASP A 299 4.28 -3.90 17.09
CA ASP A 299 4.04 -5.21 17.70
C ASP A 299 4.93 -5.40 18.93
N TYR A 300 4.33 -5.20 20.10
CA TYR A 300 4.92 -5.54 21.39
C TYR A 300 4.05 -6.56 22.13
N THR A 301 3.40 -7.45 21.38
CA THR A 301 2.43 -8.40 21.94
C THR A 301 3.09 -9.58 22.63
N GLY A 302 4.43 -9.69 22.60
CA GLY A 302 5.19 -10.82 23.11
C GLY A 302 5.00 -12.07 22.26
N GLY A 303 4.81 -11.92 20.94
CA GLY A 303 4.54 -13.01 20.00
C GLY A 303 3.10 -13.52 19.99
N LYS A 304 2.17 -12.87 20.71
CA LYS A 304 0.73 -13.23 20.66
C LYS A 304 0.09 -12.91 19.30
N PHE A 305 0.73 -12.06 18.50
CA PHE A 305 0.29 -11.70 17.16
C PHE A 305 1.13 -12.32 16.02
N GLY A 306 1.80 -13.43 16.33
CA GLY A 306 2.59 -14.19 15.36
C GLY A 306 4.09 -13.84 15.40
N PRO A 307 4.84 -14.16 14.33
CA PRO A 307 6.31 -14.20 14.37
C PRO A 307 6.99 -12.84 14.21
N PHE A 308 6.24 -11.74 14.27
CA PHE A 308 6.70 -10.41 13.85
C PHE A 308 6.92 -9.44 15.02
N GLU A 309 7.11 -9.97 16.23
CA GLU A 309 7.45 -9.19 17.43
C GLU A 309 8.56 -8.15 17.15
N GLY A 310 8.35 -6.92 17.61
CA GLY A 310 9.26 -5.79 17.43
C GLY A 310 9.18 -5.11 16.06
N GLN A 311 8.32 -5.59 15.16
CA GLN A 311 8.01 -4.92 13.90
C GLN A 311 6.85 -3.93 14.07
N LEU A 312 6.50 -3.23 12.99
CA LEU A 312 5.37 -2.31 12.99
C LEU A 312 4.39 -2.63 11.85
N PHE A 313 3.12 -2.33 12.10
CA PHE A 313 2.04 -2.42 11.14
C PHE A 313 1.61 -1.02 10.71
N VAL A 314 1.26 -0.86 9.44
CA VAL A 314 0.78 0.40 8.88
C VAL A 314 -0.51 0.16 8.12
N GLY A 315 -1.58 0.85 8.50
CA GLY A 315 -2.87 0.74 7.84
C GLY A 315 -2.95 1.62 6.59
N ASP A 316 -3.80 1.26 5.65
CA ASP A 316 -4.15 2.08 4.49
C ASP A 316 -5.67 2.31 4.39
N GLN A 317 -6.06 3.58 4.23
CA GLN A 317 -7.46 3.96 4.15
C GLN A 317 -8.07 3.60 2.79
N THR A 318 -7.34 3.79 1.69
CA THR A 318 -7.94 3.64 0.35
C THR A 318 -8.00 2.18 -0.08
N GLN A 319 -6.97 1.38 0.22
CA GLN A 319 -6.85 -0.03 -0.16
C GLN A 319 -7.38 -0.99 0.91
N SER A 320 -7.85 -0.49 2.06
CA SER A 320 -8.48 -1.31 3.10
C SER A 320 -7.59 -2.49 3.52
N LYS A 321 -6.33 -2.20 3.82
CA LYS A 321 -5.32 -3.21 4.14
C LYS A 321 -4.31 -2.73 5.14
N ILE A 322 -3.59 -3.69 5.71
CA ILE A 322 -2.43 -3.47 6.58
C ILE A 322 -1.20 -3.98 5.84
N MET A 323 -0.12 -3.20 5.92
CA MET A 323 1.23 -3.60 5.52
C MET A 323 2.11 -3.75 6.78
N ARG A 324 3.18 -4.53 6.66
CA ARG A 324 4.13 -4.83 7.73
C ARG A 324 5.48 -4.21 7.43
N VAL A 325 6.15 -3.68 8.43
CA VAL A 325 7.46 -3.02 8.28
C VAL A 325 8.42 -3.55 9.34
N ALA A 326 9.61 -3.94 8.89
CA ALA A 326 10.73 -4.24 9.77
C ALA A 326 11.79 -3.12 9.64
N LEU A 327 11.92 -2.32 10.70
CA LEU A 327 12.92 -1.26 10.79
C LEU A 327 14.27 -1.82 11.25
N GLU A 328 15.34 -1.16 10.82
CA GLU A 328 16.66 -1.26 11.41
C GLU A 328 17.37 0.10 11.46
N LYS A 329 18.37 0.20 12.34
CA LYS A 329 19.19 1.40 12.52
C LYS A 329 20.64 1.05 12.16
N VAL A 330 21.13 1.62 11.06
CA VAL A 330 22.50 1.38 10.55
C VAL A 330 23.27 2.69 10.61
N ASN A 331 24.41 2.70 11.30
CA ASN A 331 25.21 3.90 11.52
C ASN A 331 24.39 5.08 12.10
N GLY A 332 23.44 4.78 13.00
CA GLY A 332 22.53 5.77 13.59
C GLY A 332 21.35 6.19 12.69
N VAL A 333 21.28 5.73 11.45
CA VAL A 333 20.23 6.11 10.49
C VAL A 333 19.18 5.01 10.38
N TYR A 334 17.89 5.39 10.49
CA TYR A 334 16.79 4.47 10.29
C TYR A 334 16.55 4.15 8.81
N GLN A 335 16.27 2.87 8.57
CA GLN A 335 15.94 2.30 7.28
C GLN A 335 15.18 0.97 7.48
N GLY A 336 14.81 0.27 6.41
CA GLY A 336 14.22 -1.06 6.57
C GLY A 336 13.36 -1.51 5.41
N VAL A 337 12.58 -2.56 5.64
CA VAL A 337 11.77 -3.24 4.63
C VAL A 337 10.28 -3.16 4.94
N LEU A 338 9.50 -2.95 3.88
CA LEU A 338 8.05 -2.96 3.86
C LEU A 338 7.54 -4.21 3.11
N PHE A 339 6.57 -4.91 3.69
CA PHE A 339 5.94 -6.10 3.16
C PHE A 339 4.42 -5.96 3.11
N PRO A 340 3.73 -6.64 2.18
CA PRO A 340 2.30 -6.89 2.31
C PRO A 340 2.01 -7.68 3.61
N PHE A 341 0.77 -7.67 4.07
CA PHE A 341 0.41 -8.40 5.28
C PHE A 341 -1.04 -8.90 5.31
N ARG A 342 -2.03 -7.99 5.30
CA ARG A 342 -3.43 -8.39 5.32
C ARG A 342 -4.34 -7.43 4.57
N GLU A 343 -5.05 -7.93 3.57
CA GLU A 343 -6.09 -7.21 2.82
C GLU A 343 -7.51 -7.60 3.27
N GLY A 344 -8.55 -7.08 2.60
CA GLY A 344 -9.93 -7.54 2.79
C GLY A 344 -10.69 -6.93 3.99
N PHE A 345 -10.19 -5.83 4.55
CA PHE A 345 -10.94 -5.07 5.55
C PHE A 345 -12.21 -4.46 4.96
N SER A 346 -13.26 -4.32 5.77
CA SER A 346 -14.59 -3.96 5.28
C SER A 346 -14.70 -2.51 4.80
N SER A 347 -13.84 -1.62 5.26
CA SER A 347 -13.79 -0.20 4.90
C SER A 347 -12.35 0.34 5.03
N GLY A 348 -12.15 1.64 4.89
CA GLY A 348 -10.82 2.25 4.92
C GLY A 348 -10.24 2.35 6.33
N ILE A 349 -9.08 1.75 6.59
CA ILE A 349 -8.46 1.78 7.92
C ILE A 349 -7.96 3.18 8.24
N LEU A 350 -8.35 3.72 9.39
CA LEU A 350 -7.82 4.98 9.91
C LEU A 350 -7.08 4.79 11.23
N ARG A 351 -7.56 3.92 12.12
CA ARG A 351 -7.00 3.68 13.46
C ARG A 351 -6.79 2.22 13.75
N MET A 352 -5.75 1.93 14.51
CA MET A 352 -5.45 0.58 14.99
C MET A 352 -4.97 0.63 16.44
N VAL A 353 -5.40 -0.34 17.26
CA VAL A 353 -4.91 -0.53 18.62
C VAL A 353 -4.85 -2.02 18.97
N TRP A 354 -4.02 -2.38 19.95
CA TRP A 354 -3.97 -3.73 20.48
C TRP A 354 -5.09 -4.00 21.47
N GLY A 355 -5.71 -5.17 21.36
CA GLY A 355 -6.49 -5.79 22.43
C GLY A 355 -5.58 -6.49 23.46
N HIS A 356 -6.08 -6.70 24.67
CA HIS A 356 -5.34 -7.42 25.72
C HIS A 356 -5.12 -8.91 25.40
N ASP A 357 -5.94 -9.47 24.49
CA ASP A 357 -5.78 -10.83 23.98
C ASP A 357 -4.66 -10.95 22.92
N GLY A 358 -4.00 -9.84 22.56
CA GLY A 358 -2.97 -9.79 21.53
C GLY A 358 -3.52 -9.65 20.12
N SER A 359 -4.84 -9.51 19.94
CA SER A 359 -5.44 -9.21 18.63
C SER A 359 -5.36 -7.72 18.30
N LEU A 360 -5.43 -7.38 17.01
CA LEU A 360 -5.40 -6.01 16.52
C LEU A 360 -6.83 -5.54 16.21
N PHE A 361 -7.28 -4.44 16.78
CA PHE A 361 -8.53 -3.78 16.37
C PHE A 361 -8.25 -2.72 15.31
N ALA A 362 -9.06 -2.70 14.25
CA ALA A 362 -9.01 -1.73 13.16
C ALA A 362 -10.33 -0.95 13.09
N GLY A 363 -10.23 0.36 13.29
CA GLY A 363 -11.32 1.31 13.12
C GLY A 363 -11.27 1.94 11.72
N MET A 364 -12.42 1.94 11.05
CA MET A 364 -12.49 2.24 9.62
C MET A 364 -13.55 3.27 9.25
N THR A 365 -13.29 3.96 8.14
CA THR A 365 -14.16 4.98 7.55
C THR A 365 -13.83 5.19 6.06
N SER A 366 -14.86 5.30 5.23
CA SER A 366 -14.78 5.81 3.84
C SER A 366 -15.26 7.26 3.72
N ARG A 367 -15.53 7.94 4.84
CA ARG A 367 -15.89 9.36 4.84
C ARG A 367 -14.73 10.20 4.30
N GLY A 368 -15.00 11.00 3.26
CA GLY A 368 -14.05 11.91 2.64
C GLY A 368 -13.29 11.31 1.45
N TRP A 369 -12.94 10.02 1.50
CA TRP A 369 -12.24 9.31 0.42
C TRP A 369 -12.76 7.88 0.28
N SER A 370 -12.93 7.43 -0.96
CA SER A 370 -13.35 6.06 -1.25
C SER A 370 -12.33 5.04 -0.74
N ALA A 371 -12.83 3.88 -0.36
CA ALA A 371 -12.05 2.73 0.06
C ALA A 371 -12.40 1.51 -0.80
N VAL A 372 -11.47 0.55 -0.90
CA VAL A 372 -11.70 -0.75 -1.56
C VAL A 372 -12.72 -1.57 -0.78
N GLY A 373 -12.68 -1.50 0.56
CA GLY A 373 -13.73 -1.99 1.43
C GLY A 373 -15.05 -1.28 1.14
N LYS A 374 -16.12 -2.05 1.00
CA LYS A 374 -17.42 -1.57 0.48
C LYS A 374 -18.30 -0.90 1.54
N GLU A 375 -17.99 -1.09 2.82
CA GLU A 375 -18.76 -0.49 3.91
C GLU A 375 -18.36 0.97 4.14
N GLU A 376 -19.30 1.81 4.55
CA GLU A 376 -19.04 3.23 4.82
C GLU A 376 -18.11 3.45 6.02
N TYR A 377 -18.16 2.53 6.99
CA TYR A 377 -17.34 2.50 8.19
C TYR A 377 -17.37 1.09 8.77
N GLY A 378 -16.48 0.81 9.71
CA GLY A 378 -16.46 -0.49 10.38
C GLY A 378 -15.55 -0.54 11.59
N LEU A 379 -15.74 -1.60 12.38
CA LEU A 379 -14.84 -2.00 13.45
C LEU A 379 -14.58 -3.50 13.28
N GLN A 380 -13.33 -3.85 12.98
CA GLN A 380 -12.91 -5.23 12.80
C GLN A 380 -11.76 -5.56 13.74
N ARG A 381 -11.65 -6.84 14.09
CA ARG A 381 -10.55 -7.42 14.85
C ARG A 381 -9.79 -8.38 13.96
N LEU A 382 -8.49 -8.21 13.84
CA LEU A 382 -7.59 -9.14 13.17
C LEU A 382 -7.00 -10.08 14.23
N VAL A 383 -7.17 -11.38 14.04
CA VAL A 383 -6.81 -12.42 15.02
C VAL A 383 -5.87 -13.42 14.37
N TRP A 384 -4.68 -13.58 14.93
CA TRP A 384 -3.75 -14.63 14.53
C TRP A 384 -4.32 -16.02 14.89
N THR A 385 -4.23 -16.98 13.98
CA THR A 385 -4.75 -18.35 14.19
C THR A 385 -3.85 -19.22 15.05
N GLY A 386 -2.63 -18.77 15.34
CA GLY A 386 -1.57 -19.57 15.97
C GLY A 386 -0.74 -20.37 14.95
N ALA A 387 -1.14 -20.39 13.68
CA ALA A 387 -0.37 -21.05 12.62
C ALA A 387 0.80 -20.18 12.17
N MET A 388 1.98 -20.79 11.97
CA MET A 388 3.17 -20.09 11.48
C MET A 388 3.11 -19.95 9.94
N PRO A 389 3.01 -18.74 9.38
CA PRO A 389 3.12 -18.55 7.93
C PRO A 389 4.57 -18.77 7.47
N PHE A 390 4.78 -19.14 6.20
CA PHE A 390 6.12 -19.13 5.60
C PHE A 390 6.34 -17.79 4.88
N GLU A 391 7.19 -16.96 5.46
CA GLU A 391 7.37 -15.55 5.09
C GLU A 391 8.84 -15.14 5.18
N MET A 392 9.17 -14.05 4.47
CA MET A 392 10.34 -13.23 4.80
C MET A 392 10.05 -12.50 6.11
N LYS A 393 10.61 -12.96 7.22
CA LYS A 393 10.45 -12.33 8.53
C LYS A 393 11.05 -10.94 8.54
N THR A 394 12.27 -10.76 8.04
CA THR A 394 12.89 -9.44 7.84
C THR A 394 13.91 -9.48 6.72
N VAL A 395 14.31 -8.30 6.25
CA VAL A 395 15.47 -8.09 5.37
C VAL A 395 16.39 -7.08 6.03
N ARG A 396 17.69 -7.38 6.07
CA ARG A 396 18.73 -6.49 6.57
C ARG A 396 19.69 -6.08 5.47
N ALA A 397 20.17 -4.84 5.50
CA ALA A 397 21.26 -4.43 4.63
C ALA A 397 22.54 -5.17 5.02
N MET A 398 23.34 -5.54 4.02
CA MET A 398 24.67 -6.11 4.17
C MET A 398 25.68 -5.26 3.38
N PRO A 399 26.99 -5.35 3.66
CA PRO A 399 28.03 -4.59 2.93
C PRO A 399 28.06 -4.83 1.40
N ASP A 400 27.41 -5.91 0.95
CA ASP A 400 27.41 -6.45 -0.41
C ASP A 400 26.02 -6.82 -0.94
N GLY A 401 24.95 -6.41 -0.25
CA GLY A 401 23.59 -6.75 -0.65
C GLY A 401 22.62 -6.76 0.54
N PHE A 402 21.90 -7.88 0.70
CA PHE A 402 20.87 -8.02 1.71
C PHE A 402 20.92 -9.41 2.37
N GLU A 403 20.46 -9.54 3.61
CA GLU A 403 20.19 -10.81 4.26
C GLU A 403 18.69 -10.92 4.55
N ILE A 404 18.05 -11.97 4.04
CA ILE A 404 16.66 -12.31 4.35
C ILE A 404 16.65 -13.31 5.50
N GLU A 405 15.90 -13.04 6.55
CA GLU A 405 15.53 -14.01 7.59
C GLU A 405 14.11 -14.51 7.31
N PHE A 406 13.89 -15.82 7.38
CA PHE A 406 12.60 -16.47 7.13
C PHE A 406 11.92 -16.88 8.43
N THR A 407 10.60 -17.09 8.39
CA THR A 407 9.84 -17.62 9.54
C THR A 407 9.93 -19.14 9.68
N GLN A 408 10.34 -19.85 8.63
CA GLN A 408 10.56 -21.30 8.62
C GLN A 408 11.79 -21.63 7.74
N PRO A 409 12.44 -22.80 7.95
CA PRO A 409 13.57 -23.21 7.13
C PRO A 409 13.21 -23.31 5.64
N VAL A 410 14.09 -22.81 4.78
CA VAL A 410 13.99 -22.91 3.32
C VAL A 410 14.52 -24.24 2.79
N ASP A 411 14.09 -24.62 1.58
CA ASP A 411 14.85 -25.57 0.78
C ASP A 411 16.18 -24.91 0.40
N ARG A 412 17.27 -25.44 0.94
CA ARG A 412 18.59 -24.80 0.83
C ARG A 412 19.14 -24.81 -0.59
N ALA A 413 18.80 -25.80 -1.41
CA ALA A 413 19.27 -25.88 -2.79
C ALA A 413 18.55 -24.83 -3.64
N ILE A 414 17.22 -24.74 -3.53
CA ILE A 414 16.41 -23.75 -4.25
C ILE A 414 16.77 -22.33 -3.80
N ALA A 415 16.88 -22.09 -2.49
CA ALA A 415 17.20 -20.78 -1.95
C ALA A 415 18.67 -20.35 -2.20
N ALA A 416 19.57 -21.28 -2.53
CA ALA A 416 20.95 -20.92 -2.92
C ALA A 416 21.06 -20.48 -4.40
N ASP A 417 20.02 -20.71 -5.21
CA ASP A 417 19.99 -20.30 -6.61
C ASP A 417 19.70 -18.80 -6.75
N PRO A 418 20.60 -17.99 -7.35
CA PRO A 418 20.35 -16.58 -7.65
C PRO A 418 19.06 -16.34 -8.44
N ALA A 419 18.64 -17.29 -9.29
CA ALA A 419 17.41 -17.18 -10.08
C ALA A 419 16.13 -17.23 -9.24
N SER A 420 16.21 -17.66 -7.97
CA SER A 420 15.10 -17.59 -7.03
C SER A 420 14.74 -16.18 -6.60
N TYR A 421 15.59 -15.20 -6.95
CA TYR A 421 15.48 -13.82 -6.50
C TYR A 421 15.55 -12.83 -7.67
N ALA A 422 14.91 -11.68 -7.49
CA ALA A 422 15.09 -10.52 -8.37
C ALA A 422 15.09 -9.24 -7.53
N ILE A 423 16.01 -8.32 -7.85
CA ILE A 423 16.09 -7.03 -7.16
C ILE A 423 16.01 -5.90 -8.17
N THR A 424 15.15 -4.92 -7.92
CA THR A 424 15.02 -3.70 -8.72
C THR A 424 15.15 -2.47 -7.83
N GLY A 425 16.07 -1.56 -8.17
CA GLY A 425 16.30 -0.31 -7.45
C GLY A 425 15.67 0.90 -8.15
N PHE A 426 15.00 1.77 -7.39
CA PHE A 426 14.37 2.99 -7.89
C PHE A 426 14.24 4.06 -6.79
N THR A 427 13.84 5.28 -7.14
CA THR A 427 13.55 6.35 -6.17
C THR A 427 12.47 7.29 -6.71
N TYR A 428 12.15 8.35 -5.97
CA TYR A 428 11.16 9.37 -6.32
C TYR A 428 11.79 10.75 -6.44
N LYS A 429 11.17 11.62 -7.23
CA LYS A 429 11.54 13.05 -7.25
C LYS A 429 11.04 13.73 -5.98
N TYR A 430 11.79 14.73 -5.52
CA TYR A 430 11.35 15.68 -4.49
C TYR A 430 11.07 17.04 -5.15
N HIS A 431 9.80 17.44 -5.21
CA HIS A 431 9.33 18.63 -5.93
C HIS A 431 7.91 19.03 -5.49
N SER A 432 7.47 20.22 -5.89
CA SER A 432 6.16 20.76 -5.51
C SER A 432 4.95 20.14 -6.20
N THR A 433 5.14 19.43 -7.32
CA THR A 433 4.04 18.75 -8.02
C THR A 433 3.49 17.61 -7.16
N TYR A 434 2.19 17.35 -7.28
CA TYR A 434 1.54 16.30 -6.52
C TYR A 434 2.06 14.91 -6.89
N GLY A 435 2.63 14.21 -5.90
CA GLY A 435 3.18 12.88 -6.08
C GLY A 435 4.39 12.85 -7.00
N SER A 436 4.87 11.65 -7.30
CA SER A 436 6.02 11.46 -8.17
C SER A 436 5.94 10.12 -8.90
N PRO A 437 6.29 10.06 -10.19
CA PRO A 437 6.54 8.76 -10.82
C PRO A 437 7.78 8.12 -10.21
N VAL A 438 7.90 6.81 -10.41
CA VAL A 438 9.15 6.10 -10.13
C VAL A 438 10.23 6.58 -11.10
N ILE A 439 11.40 6.94 -10.58
CA ILE A 439 12.57 7.34 -11.38
C ILE A 439 13.78 6.46 -11.12
N ASN A 440 14.73 6.48 -12.05
CA ASN A 440 16.00 5.76 -11.97
C ASN A 440 15.85 4.25 -11.73
N ASN A 441 14.73 3.68 -12.23
CA ASN A 441 14.41 2.27 -12.14
C ASN A 441 15.43 1.42 -12.92
N ALA A 442 16.13 0.54 -12.21
CA ALA A 442 17.15 -0.32 -12.77
C ALA A 442 17.25 -1.64 -11.99
N ALA A 443 17.60 -2.72 -12.67
CA ALA A 443 17.87 -4.00 -12.00
C ALA A 443 19.13 -3.92 -11.13
N CYS A 444 19.13 -4.63 -10.00
CA CYS A 444 20.29 -4.89 -9.16
C CYS A 444 20.60 -6.39 -9.27
N PRO A 445 21.53 -6.81 -10.16
CA PRO A 445 21.79 -8.23 -10.42
C PRO A 445 22.18 -8.99 -9.16
N VAL A 446 21.58 -10.16 -8.95
CA VAL A 446 21.96 -11.07 -7.87
C VAL A 446 23.16 -11.89 -8.34
N LEU A 447 24.30 -11.73 -7.67
CA LEU A 447 25.56 -12.36 -8.04
C LEU A 447 25.74 -13.74 -7.39
N GLY A 448 25.10 -13.96 -6.25
CA GLY A 448 25.16 -15.22 -5.51
C GLY A 448 24.35 -15.16 -4.22
N VAL A 449 24.01 -16.33 -3.69
CA VAL A 449 23.24 -16.47 -2.45
C VAL A 449 23.91 -17.51 -1.55
N VAL A 450 24.07 -17.17 -0.27
CA VAL A 450 24.55 -18.10 0.76
C VAL A 450 23.44 -18.32 1.76
N VAL A 451 23.01 -19.58 1.89
CA VAL A 451 21.96 -19.99 2.82
C VAL A 451 22.59 -20.52 4.10
N SER A 452 22.08 -20.09 5.25
CA SER A 452 22.52 -20.57 6.56
C SER A 452 22.31 -22.08 6.72
N GLN A 453 23.05 -22.71 7.64
CA GLN A 453 22.99 -24.15 7.86
C GLN A 453 21.60 -24.63 8.29
N ASP A 454 20.92 -23.84 9.12
CA ASP A 454 19.55 -24.08 9.59
C ASP A 454 18.47 -23.72 8.55
N GLY A 455 18.85 -23.16 7.40
CA GLY A 455 17.92 -22.70 6.36
C GLY A 455 17.06 -21.51 6.76
N MET A 456 17.35 -20.82 7.87
CA MET A 456 16.55 -19.68 8.33
C MET A 456 16.96 -18.36 7.68
N LYS A 457 18.11 -18.30 7.01
CA LYS A 457 18.64 -17.08 6.41
C LYS A 457 19.21 -17.30 5.02
N ALA A 458 19.05 -16.31 4.15
CA ALA A 458 19.70 -16.24 2.85
C ALA A 458 20.38 -14.87 2.68
N ARG A 459 21.72 -14.86 2.61
CA ARG A 459 22.50 -13.66 2.28
C ARG A 459 22.66 -13.56 0.77
N ILE A 460 22.04 -12.53 0.20
CA ILE A 460 22.01 -12.20 -1.22
C ILE A 460 23.09 -11.16 -1.49
N VAL A 461 24.07 -11.52 -2.31
CA VAL A 461 25.05 -10.57 -2.83
C VAL A 461 24.48 -9.96 -4.10
N ALA A 462 24.34 -8.64 -4.10
CA ALA A 462 23.71 -7.90 -5.18
C ALA A 462 24.63 -6.78 -5.67
N ASP A 463 24.71 -6.63 -6.99
CA ASP A 463 25.43 -5.51 -7.60
C ASP A 463 24.52 -4.28 -7.71
N SER A 464 25.13 -3.10 -7.78
CA SER A 464 24.45 -1.83 -8.09
C SER A 464 23.34 -1.43 -7.10
N ILE A 465 23.44 -1.85 -5.83
CA ILE A 465 22.63 -1.27 -4.74
C ILE A 465 23.05 0.18 -4.48
N ARG A 466 22.10 1.05 -4.12
CA ARG A 466 22.30 2.52 -4.06
C ARG A 466 21.68 3.08 -2.79
N MET A 467 22.41 3.90 -2.04
CA MET A 467 21.82 4.66 -0.92
C MET A 467 20.86 5.74 -1.44
N GLY A 468 19.78 5.99 -0.72
CA GLY A 468 18.68 6.88 -1.10
C GLY A 468 17.64 6.25 -2.04
N TYR A 469 17.72 4.93 -2.25
CA TYR A 469 16.85 4.19 -3.15
C TYR A 469 16.00 3.17 -2.40
N ILE A 470 14.88 2.82 -3.03
CA ILE A 470 14.06 1.67 -2.70
C ILE A 470 14.51 0.50 -3.56
N HIS A 471 14.62 -0.67 -2.95
CA HIS A 471 14.91 -1.95 -3.60
C HIS A 471 13.70 -2.87 -3.44
N GLU A 472 12.99 -3.12 -4.54
CA GLU A 472 12.04 -4.22 -4.61
C GLU A 472 12.83 -5.52 -4.59
N ILE A 473 12.67 -6.32 -3.55
CA ILE A 473 13.30 -7.63 -3.38
C ILE A 473 12.21 -8.68 -3.55
N LYS A 474 12.28 -9.43 -4.64
CA LYS A 474 11.41 -10.58 -4.94
C LYS A 474 12.14 -11.87 -4.63
N ALA A 475 11.45 -12.80 -4.00
CA ALA A 475 11.92 -14.14 -3.62
C ALA A 475 10.93 -15.22 -4.11
N GLU A 476 10.32 -15.02 -5.28
CA GLU A 476 9.25 -15.87 -5.82
C GLU A 476 9.65 -17.33 -6.04
N GLY A 477 10.94 -17.59 -6.32
CA GLY A 477 11.46 -18.94 -6.49
C GLY A 477 11.66 -19.69 -5.16
N VAL A 478 11.76 -18.98 -4.04
CA VAL A 478 12.05 -19.58 -2.73
C VAL A 478 10.92 -20.52 -2.29
N ARG A 479 11.29 -21.66 -1.72
CA ARG A 479 10.38 -22.63 -1.10
C ARG A 479 10.84 -22.95 0.31
N SER A 480 9.89 -23.32 1.18
CA SER A 480 10.24 -23.89 2.48
C SER A 480 10.87 -25.27 2.30
N ALA A 481 11.50 -25.81 3.34
CA ALA A 481 12.02 -27.19 3.35
C ALA A 481 10.92 -28.25 3.10
N LYS A 482 9.63 -27.86 3.21
CA LYS A 482 8.46 -28.69 2.92
C LYS A 482 7.83 -28.38 1.55
N GLY A 483 8.49 -27.58 0.71
CA GLY A 483 8.03 -27.23 -0.63
C GLY A 483 6.95 -26.15 -0.69
N LYS A 484 6.62 -25.45 0.41
CA LYS A 484 5.62 -24.37 0.39
C LYS A 484 6.19 -23.10 -0.24
N PRO A 485 5.43 -22.37 -1.08
CA PRO A 485 5.80 -21.02 -1.51
C PRO A 485 5.66 -20.02 -0.35
N LEU A 486 6.37 -18.88 -0.45
CA LEU A 486 6.16 -17.75 0.46
C LEU A 486 4.73 -17.23 0.35
N LEU A 487 4.10 -16.90 1.48
CA LEU A 487 2.79 -16.23 1.51
C LEU A 487 2.88 -14.85 0.83
N HIS A 488 3.89 -14.08 1.22
CA HIS A 488 4.28 -12.83 0.58
C HIS A 488 5.70 -12.96 0.04
N ASN A 489 5.85 -12.91 -1.28
CA ASN A 489 7.10 -13.21 -1.98
C ASN A 489 7.90 -11.95 -2.38
N PHE A 490 7.49 -10.76 -1.95
CA PHE A 490 8.22 -9.52 -2.22
C PHE A 490 8.17 -8.55 -1.04
N GLY A 491 9.17 -7.66 -1.00
CA GLY A 491 9.20 -6.51 -0.09
C GLY A 491 9.97 -5.34 -0.70
N TYR A 492 9.79 -4.15 -0.14
CA TYR A 492 10.44 -2.91 -0.57
C TYR A 492 11.38 -2.42 0.51
N TYR A 493 12.68 -2.57 0.29
CA TYR A 493 13.71 -2.12 1.22
C TYR A 493 14.12 -0.69 0.89
N THR A 494 14.01 0.24 1.83
CA THR A 494 14.57 1.60 1.70
C THR A 494 15.99 1.61 2.27
N LEU A 495 17.00 1.94 1.46
CA LEU A 495 18.41 1.91 1.88
C LEU A 495 18.97 3.32 2.05
N ASN A 496 19.28 3.72 3.29
CA ASN A 496 19.85 5.04 3.60
C ASN A 496 21.33 4.97 4.00
N SER A 497 21.78 3.83 4.52
CA SER A 497 23.16 3.58 4.98
C SER A 497 23.54 2.12 4.75
N ILE A 498 24.78 1.88 4.34
CA ILE A 498 25.34 0.54 4.17
C ILE A 498 26.18 0.20 5.41
N PRO A 499 25.94 -0.94 6.08
CA PRO A 499 26.73 -1.33 7.25
C PRO A 499 28.17 -1.67 6.86
N ALA A 500 29.09 -1.48 7.80
CA ALA A 500 30.43 -2.05 7.70
C ALA A 500 30.40 -3.56 7.90
N GLY A 501 31.40 -4.28 7.37
CA GLY A 501 31.55 -5.72 7.58
C GLY A 501 32.24 -6.42 6.42
N GLU A 502 32.49 -7.71 6.58
CA GLU A 502 33.11 -8.53 5.55
C GLU A 502 32.13 -8.78 4.39
N LYS A 503 32.61 -8.55 3.16
CA LYS A 503 31.91 -8.92 1.92
C LYS A 503 32.21 -10.38 1.57
N LEU A 504 31.19 -11.12 1.17
CA LEU A 504 31.36 -12.46 0.67
C LEU A 504 32.14 -12.45 -0.66
N LYS A 505 33.14 -13.33 -0.76
CA LYS A 505 33.85 -13.59 -2.01
C LYS A 505 33.00 -14.53 -2.85
N ILE A 506 32.21 -13.98 -3.76
CA ILE A 506 31.44 -14.80 -4.72
C ILE A 506 32.15 -14.78 -6.06
N THR A 507 32.45 -15.97 -6.59
CA THR A 507 32.86 -16.12 -7.99
C THR A 507 31.62 -15.89 -8.84
N ALA A 508 31.55 -14.74 -9.52
CA ALA A 508 30.36 -14.34 -10.28
C ALA A 508 29.94 -15.46 -11.24
N VAL A 509 28.80 -16.09 -10.98
CA VAL A 509 28.16 -16.98 -11.95
C VAL A 509 27.51 -16.05 -12.97
N ARG A 510 28.18 -15.85 -14.11
CA ARG A 510 27.56 -15.11 -15.22
C ARG A 510 26.28 -15.85 -15.62
N PRO A 511 25.10 -15.21 -15.58
CA PRO A 511 23.92 -15.79 -16.21
C PRO A 511 24.24 -16.02 -17.70
N ALA A 512 23.80 -17.15 -18.26
CA ALA A 512 23.82 -17.35 -19.69
C ALA A 512 22.98 -16.24 -20.34
N ILE A 513 23.64 -15.27 -20.95
CA ILE A 513 23.00 -14.20 -21.71
C ILE A 513 22.35 -14.87 -22.92
N ALA A 514 21.02 -14.96 -22.91
CA ALA A 514 20.28 -15.08 -24.16
C ALA A 514 20.56 -13.80 -24.97
N HIS A 515 21.26 -13.95 -26.08
CA HIS A 515 21.65 -12.87 -26.98
C HIS A 515 20.45 -11.98 -27.35
N HIS A 516 20.44 -10.75 -26.84
CA HIS A 516 19.86 -9.63 -27.57
C HIS A 516 21.00 -8.64 -27.85
N ALA A 517 21.28 -8.49 -29.14
CA ALA A 517 22.40 -7.75 -29.68
C ALA A 517 22.32 -6.27 -29.27
N GLY A 518 23.50 -5.71 -29.00
CA GLY A 518 23.66 -4.42 -28.34
C GLY A 518 23.53 -3.22 -29.27
N MET A 519 23.53 -2.05 -28.64
CA MET A 519 24.14 -0.84 -29.19
C MET A 519 24.72 -0.04 -28.03
N GLN A 520 26.05 0.07 -28.00
CA GLN A 520 26.80 0.98 -27.15
C GLN A 520 26.76 2.40 -27.75
N GLY A 521 26.76 3.43 -26.90
CA GLY A 521 26.96 4.82 -27.31
C GLY A 521 27.19 5.75 -26.11
N MET A 522 28.35 6.39 -26.09
CA MET A 522 28.87 7.34 -25.08
C MET A 522 28.13 8.70 -25.04
N PRO A 523 28.40 9.58 -24.04
CA PRO A 523 27.44 10.59 -23.59
C PRO A 523 27.53 11.91 -24.36
N ALA A 524 26.39 12.56 -24.60
CA ALA A 524 26.33 13.94 -25.08
C ALA A 524 25.15 14.72 -24.46
N LYS A 525 25.41 16.02 -24.26
CA LYS A 525 24.64 17.04 -23.56
C LYS A 525 23.18 17.18 -24.03
N THR A 526 22.32 17.49 -23.06
CA THR A 526 20.88 17.80 -23.17
C THR A 526 20.61 19.00 -24.09
N PRO A 527 19.53 18.95 -24.87
CA PRO A 527 18.47 19.95 -24.70
C PRO A 527 17.04 19.40 -24.77
N ALA A 528 16.15 20.06 -24.00
CA ALA A 528 14.68 20.12 -24.02
C ALA A 528 13.83 18.87 -24.37
N GLN A 529 12.94 18.53 -23.44
CA GLN A 529 11.89 17.50 -23.51
C GLN A 529 11.07 17.53 -24.82
N LYS A 530 11.03 16.38 -25.50
CA LYS A 530 9.92 15.92 -26.34
C LYS A 530 9.29 14.66 -25.72
N PRO A 531 8.00 14.37 -25.96
CA PRO A 531 7.30 13.22 -25.39
C PRO A 531 8.03 11.92 -25.74
N ALA A 532 8.14 11.02 -24.77
CA ALA A 532 8.79 9.72 -24.95
C ALA A 532 8.15 8.95 -26.12
N VAL A 533 8.95 8.65 -27.14
CA VAL A 533 8.53 7.80 -28.26
C VAL A 533 8.48 6.35 -27.75
N ALA A 534 7.28 5.84 -27.55
CA ALA A 534 7.02 4.45 -27.18
C ALA A 534 7.21 3.50 -28.38
N VAL A 535 7.61 2.26 -28.08
CA VAL A 535 7.74 1.16 -29.05
C VAL A 535 6.38 0.93 -29.77
N PRO A 536 6.34 0.78 -31.10
CA PRO A 536 5.09 0.55 -31.83
C PRO A 536 4.42 -0.78 -31.40
N SER A 537 3.17 -0.71 -30.94
CA SER A 537 2.32 -1.88 -30.68
C SER A 537 1.31 -2.00 -31.82
N ALA A 538 1.15 -3.19 -32.40
CA ALA A 538 0.13 -3.44 -33.43
C ALA A 538 -1.31 -3.18 -32.93
N LYS A 539 -1.51 -3.13 -31.61
CA LYS A 539 -2.79 -2.86 -30.94
C LYS A 539 -3.00 -1.38 -30.56
N ARG A 540 -2.03 -0.51 -30.87
CA ARG A 540 -2.08 0.94 -30.67
C ARG A 540 -1.60 1.64 -31.95
N VAL A 541 -2.53 1.87 -32.87
CA VAL A 541 -2.26 2.56 -34.13
C VAL A 541 -2.67 4.02 -34.02
N ILE A 542 -1.70 4.94 -33.94
CA ILE A 542 -1.94 6.38 -33.68
C ILE A 542 -2.02 7.25 -34.94
N ALA A 543 -1.77 6.65 -36.11
CA ALA A 543 -1.94 7.27 -37.41
C ALA A 543 -3.00 6.50 -38.20
N GLN A 544 -3.78 7.18 -39.03
CA GLN A 544 -4.76 6.49 -39.87
C GLN A 544 -4.06 5.42 -40.73
N PRO A 545 -4.54 4.16 -40.73
CA PRO A 545 -3.95 3.11 -41.54
C PRO A 545 -3.96 3.50 -43.02
N VAL A 546 -2.81 3.36 -43.69
CA VAL A 546 -2.67 3.67 -45.14
C VAL A 546 -3.63 2.82 -45.98
N SER A 547 -3.96 1.61 -45.51
CA SER A 547 -4.95 0.72 -46.13
C SER A 547 -6.37 1.29 -46.17
N TRP A 548 -6.67 2.33 -45.38
CA TRP A 548 -7.96 3.02 -45.44
C TRP A 548 -8.01 4.07 -46.56
N GLY A 549 -6.88 4.37 -47.21
CA GLY A 549 -6.80 5.36 -48.29
C GLY A 549 -7.26 6.76 -47.85
N LYS A 550 -7.96 7.48 -48.75
CA LYS A 550 -8.59 8.78 -48.45
C LYS A 550 -9.92 8.65 -47.70
N ALA A 551 -10.41 7.44 -47.47
CA ALA A 551 -11.71 7.24 -46.86
C ALA A 551 -11.62 7.49 -45.34
N GLU A 552 -12.49 8.35 -44.82
CA GLU A 552 -12.58 8.65 -43.39
C GLU A 552 -13.02 7.42 -42.58
N ALA A 553 -12.78 7.44 -41.27
CA ALA A 553 -13.27 6.40 -40.36
C ALA A 553 -14.81 6.32 -40.44
N ASP A 554 -15.35 5.10 -40.45
CA ASP A 554 -16.80 4.87 -40.46
C ASP A 554 -17.45 5.37 -39.16
N TYR A 555 -16.68 5.33 -38.06
CA TYR A 555 -17.07 5.85 -36.75
C TYR A 555 -15.96 6.72 -36.16
N THR A 556 -16.30 7.93 -35.70
CA THR A 556 -15.46 8.72 -34.80
C THR A 556 -16.10 8.73 -33.42
N VAL A 557 -15.42 8.10 -32.45
CA VAL A 557 -15.87 7.98 -31.06
C VAL A 557 -14.97 8.85 -30.20
N VAL A 558 -15.55 9.68 -29.34
CA VAL A 558 -14.82 10.51 -28.39
C VAL A 558 -15.24 10.10 -26.98
N ILE A 559 -14.29 9.65 -26.17
CA ILE A 559 -14.51 9.23 -24.79
C ILE A 559 -13.63 10.10 -23.90
N GLY A 560 -14.24 10.71 -22.90
CA GLY A 560 -13.61 11.45 -21.82
C GLY A 560 -13.61 10.68 -20.50
N THR A 561 -13.05 11.31 -19.47
CA THR A 561 -13.16 10.86 -18.08
C THR A 561 -14.09 11.79 -17.29
N LYS A 562 -14.71 11.28 -16.23
CA LYS A 562 -15.50 12.06 -15.28
C LYS A 562 -15.20 11.63 -13.84
N PRO A 563 -15.45 12.50 -12.84
CA PRO A 563 -15.18 12.19 -11.44
C PRO A 563 -15.77 10.85 -10.99
N GLY A 564 -15.05 10.18 -10.08
CA GLY A 564 -15.43 8.89 -9.53
C GLY A 564 -14.94 7.68 -10.33
N LEU A 565 -13.80 7.80 -11.03
CA LEU A 565 -13.16 6.75 -11.82
C LEU A 565 -14.10 6.18 -12.89
N LYS A 566 -14.61 7.05 -13.77
CA LYS A 566 -15.55 6.65 -14.83
C LYS A 566 -15.16 7.25 -16.17
N PHE A 567 -15.47 6.52 -17.23
CA PHE A 567 -15.58 7.11 -18.56
C PHE A 567 -16.87 7.94 -18.65
N ASP A 568 -16.85 9.01 -19.43
CA ASP A 568 -18.03 9.84 -19.64
C ASP A 568 -19.11 9.09 -20.45
N GLN A 569 -18.69 8.23 -21.36
CA GLN A 569 -19.52 7.25 -22.07
C GLN A 569 -19.45 5.89 -21.37
N ALA A 570 -20.62 5.30 -21.12
CA ALA A 570 -20.71 3.93 -20.59
C ALA A 570 -20.81 2.90 -21.72
N VAL A 571 -21.35 3.28 -22.87
CA VAL A 571 -21.56 2.42 -24.03
C VAL A 571 -21.36 3.22 -25.32
N PHE A 572 -20.71 2.64 -26.31
CA PHE A 572 -20.73 3.13 -27.69
C PHE A 572 -20.96 1.98 -28.68
N TYR A 573 -21.46 2.30 -29.87
CA TYR A 573 -21.91 1.31 -30.86
C TYR A 573 -21.11 1.44 -32.14
N VAL A 574 -20.69 0.29 -32.70
CA VAL A 574 -20.01 0.22 -33.99
C VAL A 574 -20.51 -1.00 -34.77
N LYS A 575 -20.44 -0.95 -36.10
CA LYS A 575 -20.74 -2.12 -36.94
C LYS A 575 -19.55 -3.07 -36.98
N ALA A 576 -19.80 -4.37 -37.04
CA ALA A 576 -18.79 -5.40 -37.22
C ALA A 576 -17.90 -5.10 -38.45
N GLY A 577 -16.58 -5.16 -38.27
CA GLY A 577 -15.60 -4.87 -39.33
C GLY A 577 -15.48 -3.40 -39.76
N SER A 578 -16.19 -2.47 -39.11
CA SER A 578 -16.10 -1.04 -39.42
C SER A 578 -14.79 -0.41 -38.95
N ARG A 579 -14.38 0.68 -39.60
CA ARG A 579 -13.18 1.47 -39.31
C ARG A 579 -13.50 2.50 -38.23
N VAL A 580 -12.83 2.40 -37.10
CA VAL A 580 -13.09 3.24 -35.91
C VAL A 580 -11.91 4.14 -35.62
N LYS A 581 -12.18 5.44 -35.50
CA LYS A 581 -11.29 6.45 -34.92
C LYS A 581 -11.76 6.73 -33.50
N LEU A 582 -10.98 6.32 -32.50
CA LEU A 582 -11.28 6.57 -31.10
C LEU A 582 -10.37 7.68 -30.57
N VAL A 583 -10.96 8.74 -30.03
CA VAL A 583 -10.27 9.80 -29.31
C VAL A 583 -10.54 9.61 -27.82
N PHE A 584 -9.50 9.37 -27.04
CA PHE A 584 -9.58 9.34 -25.59
C PHE A 584 -9.02 10.64 -25.01
N ASN A 585 -9.86 11.36 -24.27
CA ASN A 585 -9.49 12.58 -23.56
C ASN A 585 -9.42 12.28 -22.06
N ASN A 586 -8.28 12.51 -21.43
CA ASN A 586 -8.18 12.45 -19.99
C ASN A 586 -8.48 13.83 -19.40
N ASN A 587 -9.72 14.04 -18.98
CA ASN A 587 -10.22 15.27 -18.35
C ASN A 587 -10.15 15.21 -16.82
N ASP A 588 -9.51 14.18 -16.24
CA ASP A 588 -9.35 13.97 -14.80
C ASP A 588 -7.99 14.50 -14.31
N ASP A 589 -7.83 14.61 -12.99
CA ASP A 589 -6.59 14.97 -12.30
C ASP A 589 -5.66 13.76 -12.08
N MET A 590 -6.10 12.56 -12.48
CA MET A 590 -5.34 11.31 -12.40
C MET A 590 -4.91 10.80 -13.78
N GLN A 591 -3.93 9.88 -13.83
CA GLN A 591 -3.54 9.19 -15.07
C GLN A 591 -4.54 8.09 -15.43
N HIS A 592 -4.93 8.02 -16.72
CA HIS A 592 -5.85 7.01 -17.23
C HIS A 592 -5.42 6.48 -18.60
N ASN A 593 -5.78 5.23 -18.87
CA ASN A 593 -5.72 4.63 -20.20
C ASN A 593 -7.11 4.09 -20.56
N LEU A 594 -7.29 3.74 -21.83
CA LEU A 594 -8.46 3.00 -22.30
C LEU A 594 -7.99 1.74 -23.02
N VAL A 595 -8.39 0.59 -22.49
CA VAL A 595 -8.01 -0.73 -22.99
C VAL A 595 -9.28 -1.49 -23.38
N ILE A 596 -9.46 -1.75 -24.67
CA ILE A 596 -10.55 -2.58 -25.19
C ILE A 596 -10.11 -4.04 -25.12
N VAL A 597 -10.92 -4.89 -24.49
CA VAL A 597 -10.58 -6.29 -24.21
C VAL A 597 -11.59 -7.27 -24.80
N GLN A 598 -11.24 -8.55 -24.80
CA GLN A 598 -12.15 -9.62 -25.18
C GLN A 598 -13.35 -9.71 -24.21
N PRO A 599 -14.51 -10.21 -24.68
CA PRO A 599 -15.67 -10.40 -23.81
C PRO A 599 -15.34 -11.25 -22.57
N GLY A 600 -15.73 -10.76 -21.39
CA GLY A 600 -15.55 -11.46 -20.11
C GLY A 600 -14.14 -11.39 -19.49
N THR A 601 -13.19 -10.65 -20.08
CA THR A 601 -11.79 -10.65 -19.60
C THR A 601 -11.32 -9.35 -18.94
N ALA A 602 -12.20 -8.38 -18.71
CA ALA A 602 -11.85 -7.06 -18.15
C ALA A 602 -11.07 -7.17 -16.83
N ILE A 603 -11.69 -7.75 -15.80
CA ILE A 603 -11.06 -7.93 -14.48
C ILE A 603 -9.71 -8.63 -14.56
N GLU A 604 -9.60 -9.69 -15.37
CA GLU A 604 -8.33 -10.41 -15.54
C GLU A 604 -7.24 -9.55 -16.21
N VAL A 605 -7.59 -8.76 -17.23
CA VAL A 605 -6.64 -7.84 -17.88
C VAL A 605 -6.21 -6.74 -16.91
N GLY A 606 -7.14 -6.19 -16.13
CA GLY A 606 -6.85 -5.23 -15.07
C GLY A 606 -5.93 -5.81 -13.98
N GLU A 607 -6.16 -7.04 -13.53
CA GLU A 607 -5.29 -7.74 -12.58
C GLU A 607 -3.90 -8.02 -13.16
N LEU A 608 -3.81 -8.40 -14.43
CA LEU A 608 -2.53 -8.55 -15.12
C LEU A 608 -1.79 -7.20 -15.21
N GLY A 609 -2.50 -6.11 -15.48
CA GLY A 609 -1.97 -4.74 -15.44
C GLY A 609 -1.44 -4.37 -14.05
N MET A 610 -2.17 -4.73 -13.00
CA MET A 610 -1.77 -4.53 -11.61
C MET A 610 -0.52 -5.34 -11.24
N LYS A 611 -0.43 -6.60 -11.67
CA LYS A 611 0.73 -7.49 -11.44
C LYS A 611 2.02 -6.99 -12.08
N MET A 612 1.97 -6.02 -12.99
CA MET A 612 3.17 -5.40 -13.58
C MET A 612 3.97 -4.58 -12.55
N GLY A 613 3.35 -4.20 -11.42
CA GLY A 613 4.01 -3.45 -10.34
C GLY A 613 4.71 -2.20 -10.86
N LEU A 614 5.99 -2.04 -10.54
CA LEU A 614 6.82 -0.89 -10.94
C LEU A 614 6.99 -0.75 -12.46
N LEU A 615 6.81 -1.84 -13.23
CA LEU A 615 6.87 -1.81 -14.70
C LEU A 615 5.56 -1.32 -15.32
N GLY A 616 4.50 -1.17 -14.52
CA GLY A 616 3.18 -0.78 -14.99
C GLY A 616 3.20 0.56 -15.71
N GLU A 617 3.66 1.63 -15.07
CA GLU A 617 3.68 2.98 -15.67
C GLU A 617 4.48 3.02 -16.98
N LYS A 618 5.68 2.41 -17.02
CA LYS A 618 6.52 2.33 -18.23
C LYS A 618 5.81 1.63 -19.39
N ASN A 619 4.96 0.66 -19.09
CA ASN A 619 4.21 -0.12 -20.07
C ASN A 619 2.75 0.30 -20.17
N ASN A 620 2.40 1.50 -19.69
CA ASN A 620 1.06 2.07 -19.69
C ASN A 620 0.00 1.23 -18.96
N TYR A 621 0.41 0.34 -18.07
CA TYR A 621 -0.42 -0.69 -17.42
C TYR A 621 -1.15 -1.60 -18.42
N VAL A 622 -0.66 -1.73 -19.65
CA VAL A 622 -1.24 -2.61 -20.67
C VAL A 622 -0.46 -3.94 -20.68
N PRO A 623 -1.03 -5.04 -20.16
CA PRO A 623 -0.33 -6.32 -20.15
C PRO A 623 -0.19 -6.91 -21.55
N GLN A 624 0.90 -7.65 -21.78
CA GLN A 624 1.13 -8.36 -23.04
C GLN A 624 0.32 -9.66 -23.05
N THR A 625 -0.94 -9.57 -23.50
CA THR A 625 -1.87 -10.70 -23.59
C THR A 625 -2.72 -10.62 -24.87
N PRO A 626 -3.11 -11.76 -25.48
CA PRO A 626 -4.07 -11.77 -26.60
C PRO A 626 -5.44 -11.19 -26.21
N LYS A 627 -5.75 -11.10 -24.91
CA LYS A 627 -7.03 -10.58 -24.37
C LYS A 627 -7.21 -9.08 -24.58
N VAL A 628 -6.13 -8.32 -24.69
CA VAL A 628 -6.17 -6.90 -25.10
C VAL A 628 -6.37 -6.85 -26.61
N LEU A 629 -7.38 -6.13 -27.07
CA LEU A 629 -7.67 -5.94 -28.50
C LEU A 629 -7.05 -4.64 -29.01
N TYR A 630 -7.35 -3.53 -28.34
CA TYR A 630 -6.88 -2.19 -28.69
C TYR A 630 -6.60 -1.41 -27.42
N HIS A 631 -5.67 -0.46 -27.46
CA HIS A 631 -5.38 0.35 -26.30
C HIS A 631 -4.81 1.73 -26.64
N THR A 632 -5.05 2.67 -25.75
CA THR A 632 -4.32 3.95 -25.72
C THR A 632 -3.01 3.81 -24.94
N ASN A 633 -2.22 4.87 -24.93
CA ASN A 633 -1.18 5.10 -23.94
C ASN A 633 -1.80 5.44 -22.57
N LEU A 634 -0.97 5.46 -21.53
CA LEU A 634 -1.33 6.08 -20.27
C LEU A 634 -1.26 7.60 -20.45
N LEU A 635 -2.41 8.25 -20.30
CA LEU A 635 -2.58 9.69 -20.49
C LEU A 635 -2.51 10.40 -19.14
N GLY A 636 -1.73 11.47 -19.05
CA GLY A 636 -1.74 12.38 -17.91
C GLY A 636 -2.93 13.34 -17.93
N PRO A 637 -3.16 14.09 -16.84
CA PRO A 637 -4.23 15.09 -16.75
C PRO A 637 -4.24 16.08 -17.90
N GLY A 638 -5.42 16.33 -18.47
CA GLY A 638 -5.63 17.27 -19.59
C GLY A 638 -5.07 16.82 -20.95
N THR A 639 -4.50 15.61 -21.05
CA THR A 639 -3.93 15.09 -22.30
C THR A 639 -4.94 14.21 -23.06
N LYS A 640 -4.70 14.03 -24.37
CA LYS A 640 -5.55 13.19 -25.23
C LYS A 640 -4.74 12.36 -26.21
N GLU A 641 -5.31 11.25 -26.66
CA GLU A 641 -4.75 10.42 -27.72
C GLU A 641 -5.84 9.98 -28.70
N THR A 642 -5.46 9.78 -29.96
CA THR A 642 -6.30 9.16 -30.97
C THR A 642 -5.70 7.83 -31.40
N ILE A 643 -6.52 6.78 -31.43
CA ILE A 643 -6.17 5.48 -31.99
C ILE A 643 -7.14 5.07 -33.10
N TYR A 644 -6.66 4.25 -34.01
CA TYR A 644 -7.40 3.74 -35.16
C TYR A 644 -7.44 2.21 -35.12
N PHE A 645 -8.60 1.62 -35.34
CA PHE A 645 -8.73 0.17 -35.43
C PHE A 645 -9.92 -0.25 -36.29
N THR A 646 -9.91 -1.49 -36.74
CA THR A 646 -11.07 -2.14 -37.34
C THR A 646 -11.82 -2.89 -36.25
N ALA A 647 -13.11 -2.62 -36.07
CA ALA A 647 -13.95 -3.29 -35.08
C ALA A 647 -13.97 -4.81 -35.30
N PRO A 648 -14.07 -5.62 -34.23
CA PRO A 648 -14.22 -7.08 -34.36
C PRO A 648 -15.31 -7.46 -35.36
N THR A 649 -15.12 -8.55 -36.11
CA THR A 649 -16.12 -9.07 -37.05
C THR A 649 -17.23 -9.85 -36.37
N LYS A 650 -16.98 -10.34 -35.15
CA LYS A 650 -17.99 -11.02 -34.33
C LYS A 650 -18.76 -9.98 -33.52
N SER A 651 -20.07 -9.92 -33.69
CA SER A 651 -20.95 -9.12 -32.85
C SER A 651 -20.90 -9.54 -31.38
N GLY A 652 -21.14 -8.58 -30.50
CA GLY A 652 -21.12 -8.80 -29.06
C GLY A 652 -20.68 -7.58 -28.27
N ASP A 653 -20.58 -7.80 -26.96
CA ASP A 653 -20.19 -6.78 -25.98
C ASP A 653 -18.69 -6.93 -25.70
N TYR A 654 -17.92 -5.92 -26.10
CA TYR A 654 -16.48 -5.85 -25.88
C TYR A 654 -16.22 -4.80 -24.81
N PRO A 655 -15.86 -5.21 -23.57
CA PRO A 655 -15.57 -4.26 -22.52
C PRO A 655 -14.37 -3.39 -22.88
N TYR A 656 -14.39 -2.15 -22.41
CA TYR A 656 -13.19 -1.33 -22.30
C TYR A 656 -13.03 -0.85 -20.87
N GLU A 657 -11.79 -0.75 -20.42
CA GLU A 657 -11.46 -0.44 -19.03
C GLU A 657 -10.25 0.49 -18.92
N CYS A 658 -10.08 1.09 -17.75
CA CYS A 658 -8.81 1.65 -17.34
C CYS A 658 -8.03 0.60 -16.52
N SER A 659 -6.94 0.07 -17.07
CA SER A 659 -6.15 -1.00 -16.45
C SER A 659 -5.11 -0.50 -15.43
N VAL A 660 -5.15 0.79 -15.08
CA VAL A 660 -4.36 1.36 -13.98
C VAL A 660 -4.76 0.66 -12.66
N PRO A 661 -3.80 0.34 -11.75
CA PRO A 661 -4.06 -0.44 -10.55
C PRO A 661 -5.24 0.08 -9.70
N GLY A 662 -6.26 -0.77 -9.59
CA GLY A 662 -7.50 -0.52 -8.86
C GLY A 662 -8.59 0.22 -9.64
N HIS A 663 -8.29 0.83 -10.80
CA HIS A 663 -9.29 1.56 -11.59
C HIS A 663 -10.25 0.60 -12.31
N PHE A 664 -9.73 -0.51 -12.83
CA PHE A 664 -10.47 -1.48 -13.64
C PHE A 664 -11.69 -2.09 -12.94
N TYR A 665 -11.77 -2.07 -11.61
CA TYR A 665 -12.95 -2.54 -10.87
C TYR A 665 -14.21 -1.68 -11.10
N VAL A 666 -14.02 -0.40 -11.41
CA VAL A 666 -15.12 0.59 -11.45
C VAL A 666 -15.12 1.44 -12.72
N MET A 667 -13.98 1.57 -13.38
CA MET A 667 -13.78 2.37 -14.58
C MET A 667 -13.87 1.52 -15.84
N GLN A 668 -15.09 1.15 -16.20
CA GLN A 668 -15.39 0.31 -17.37
C GLN A 668 -16.50 0.92 -18.23
N GLY A 669 -16.53 0.52 -19.50
CA GLY A 669 -17.65 0.69 -20.41
C GLY A 669 -17.71 -0.44 -21.44
N ILE A 670 -18.66 -0.36 -22.38
CA ILE A 670 -18.89 -1.42 -23.38
C ILE A 670 -18.87 -0.84 -24.79
N MET A 671 -18.02 -1.41 -25.66
CA MET A 671 -18.16 -1.29 -27.11
C MET A 671 -19.12 -2.37 -27.60
N LYS A 672 -20.29 -1.97 -28.09
CA LYS A 672 -21.27 -2.89 -28.69
C LYS A 672 -21.02 -3.01 -30.19
N VAL A 673 -20.62 -4.20 -30.62
CA VAL A 673 -20.40 -4.53 -32.03
C VAL A 673 -21.67 -5.14 -32.60
N LEU A 674 -22.30 -4.46 -33.54
CA LEU A 674 -23.56 -4.85 -34.18
C LEU A 674 -23.32 -5.41 -35.59
N ASN A 675 -24.21 -6.28 -36.07
CA ASN A 675 -24.15 -6.84 -37.42
C ASN A 675 -24.61 -5.85 -38.51
#